data_AF-P08582-F1
#
_entry.id   AF-P08582-F1
#
_cell.length_a   1.000
_cell.length_b   1.000
_cell.length_c   1.000
_cell.angle_alpha   90.00
_cell.angle_beta   90.00
_cell.angle_gamma   90.00
#
_symmetry.space_group_name_H-M   'P 1'
#
loop_
_entity.id
_entity.type
_entity.pdbx_description
1 polymer ?
#
loop_
_entity_poly.entity_id
_entity_poly.type
_entity_poly.pdbx_seq_one_letter_code
_entity_poly.pdbx_strand_id
1 'polypeptide(L)'
;MRGPSGALWLLLALRTVLGGMEVRWCATSDPEQHKCGNMSEAFREAGIQPSLLCVRGTSADHCVQLIAAQEADAITLDGGAIYEAGKEHGLKPVVGEVYDQEVGTSYYAVAVVRRSSHVTIDTLKGVKSCHTGINRTVGWNVPVGYLVESGRLSVMGCDVLKAVSDYFGGSCVPGAGETSYSESLCRLCRGDSSGEGVCDKSPLERYYDYSGAFRCLAEGAGDVAFVKHSTVLENTDGKTLPSWGQALLSQDFELLCRDGSRADVTEWRQCHLARVPAHAVVVRADTDGGLIFRLLNEGQRLFSHEGSSFQMFSSEAYGQKDLLFKDSTSELVPIATQTYEAWLGHEYLHAMKGLLCDPNRLPPYLRWCVLSTPEIQKCGDMAVAFRRQRLKPEIQCVSAKSPQHCMERIQAEQVDAVTLSGEDIYTAGKTYGLVPAAGEHYAPEDSSNSYYVVAVVRRDSSHAFTLDELRGKRSCHAGFGSPAGWDVPVGALIQRGFIRPKDCDVLTAVSEFFNASCVPVNNPKNYPSSLCALCVGDEQGRNKCVGNSQERYYGYRGAFRCLVENAGDVAFVRHTTVFDNTNGHNSEPWAAELRSEDYELLCPNGARAEVSQFAACNLAQIPPHAVMVRPDTNIFTVYGLLDKAQDLFGDDHNKNGFKMFDSSNYHGQDLLFKDATVRAVPVGEKTTYRGWLGLDYVAALEGMSSQQCSGAAAPAPGAPLLPLLLPALAARLLPPAL
;
A
#
# COMPACT_ATOMS: atom_id res chain seq x y z
N MET A 1 33.55 55.12 43.14
CA MET A 1 34.24 53.82 43.18
C MET A 1 33.89 53.08 41.89
N ARG A 2 34.78 53.10 40.88
CA ARG A 2 34.58 52.37 39.61
C ARG A 2 35.36 51.06 39.73
N GLY A 3 34.65 49.95 39.95
CA GLY A 3 35.22 48.61 39.95
C GLY A 3 35.12 47.98 38.54
N PRO A 4 36.08 47.15 38.11
CA PRO A 4 36.09 46.56 36.79
C PRO A 4 35.28 45.26 36.77
N SER A 5 33.99 45.34 36.43
CA SER A 5 33.13 44.16 36.26
C SER A 5 33.03 43.66 34.80
N GLY A 6 33.81 44.24 33.87
CA GLY A 6 33.76 43.90 32.44
C GLY A 6 34.58 42.68 32.03
N ALA A 7 35.61 42.29 32.79
CA ALA A 7 36.52 41.21 32.39
C ALA A 7 36.03 39.79 32.74
N LEU A 8 35.07 39.67 33.67
CA LEU A 8 34.57 38.36 34.11
C LEU A 8 33.50 37.79 33.15
N TRP A 9 32.78 38.64 32.42
CA TRP A 9 31.75 38.20 31.47
C TRP A 9 32.31 37.65 30.15
N LEU A 10 33.50 38.10 29.73
CA LEU A 10 34.19 37.57 28.54
C LEU A 10 34.81 36.18 28.77
N LEU A 11 35.16 35.84 30.01
CA LEU A 11 35.67 34.51 30.36
C LEU A 11 34.54 33.48 30.60
N LEU A 12 33.33 33.92 30.93
CA LEU A 12 32.15 33.04 30.96
C LEU A 12 31.55 32.81 29.56
N ALA A 13 31.63 33.79 28.65
CA ALA A 13 31.17 33.61 27.27
C ALA A 13 32.10 32.74 26.40
N LEU A 14 33.38 32.57 26.77
CA LEU A 14 34.28 31.63 26.09
C LEU A 14 34.24 30.19 26.62
N ARG A 15 33.59 29.94 27.77
CA ARG A 15 33.41 28.56 28.29
C ARG A 15 32.18 27.84 27.70
N THR A 16 31.32 28.53 26.97
CA THR A 16 30.11 27.93 26.38
C THR A 16 30.32 27.36 24.96
N VAL A 17 31.54 27.39 24.42
CA VAL A 17 31.87 26.84 23.08
C VAL A 17 32.85 25.66 23.14
N LEU A 18 33.23 25.23 24.35
CA LEU A 18 34.09 24.05 24.61
C LEU A 18 33.32 22.93 25.32
N GLY A 19 31.98 22.93 25.24
CA GLY A 19 31.21 21.74 25.53
C GLY A 19 31.60 20.68 24.50
N GLY A 20 32.55 19.82 24.86
CA GLY A 20 32.93 18.68 24.04
C GLY A 20 31.65 17.96 23.63
N MET A 21 31.46 17.79 22.33
CA MET A 21 30.34 17.02 21.84
C MET A 21 30.39 15.65 22.53
N GLU A 22 29.24 15.19 23.01
CA GLU A 22 29.10 13.94 23.76
C GLU A 22 28.00 13.11 23.10
N VAL A 23 28.17 11.79 23.05
CA VAL A 23 27.18 10.85 22.55
C VAL A 23 26.74 9.94 23.70
N ARG A 24 25.46 10.01 24.07
CA ARG A 24 24.86 9.15 25.10
C ARG A 24 24.28 7.89 24.47
N TRP A 25 25.00 6.78 24.60
CA TRP A 25 24.58 5.47 24.09
C TRP A 25 23.63 4.78 25.06
N CYS A 26 22.47 4.33 24.58
CA CYS A 26 21.50 3.64 25.42
C CYS A 26 21.74 2.12 25.44
N ALA A 27 21.94 1.55 26.62
CA ALA A 27 22.11 0.11 26.86
C ALA A 27 20.90 -0.49 27.56
N THR A 28 20.45 -1.67 27.12
CA THR A 28 19.18 -2.31 27.49
C THR A 28 19.31 -3.41 28.55
N SER A 29 20.51 -3.96 28.78
CA SER A 29 20.79 -4.88 29.91
C SER A 29 21.97 -4.45 30.81
N ASP A 30 22.10 -5.04 32.01
CA ASP A 30 23.23 -4.74 32.91
C ASP A 30 24.57 -5.18 32.32
N PRO A 31 24.68 -6.39 31.71
CA PRO A 31 25.87 -6.77 30.93
C PRO A 31 26.17 -5.80 29.79
N GLU A 32 25.14 -5.29 29.11
CA GLU A 32 25.29 -4.33 28.02
C GLU A 32 25.77 -2.96 28.52
N GLN A 33 25.25 -2.49 29.66
CA GLN A 33 25.72 -1.28 30.33
C GLN A 33 27.20 -1.41 30.73
N HIS A 34 27.59 -2.58 31.23
CA HIS A 34 29.00 -2.85 31.57
C HIS A 34 29.89 -2.84 30.32
N LYS A 35 29.46 -3.50 29.22
CA LYS A 35 30.18 -3.45 27.94
C LYS A 35 30.27 -2.03 27.40
N CYS A 36 29.20 -1.24 27.51
CA CYS A 36 29.20 0.16 27.11
C CYS A 36 30.21 0.98 27.92
N GLY A 37 30.27 0.77 29.24
CA GLY A 37 31.25 1.42 30.12
C GLY A 37 32.69 1.13 29.68
N ASN A 38 33.00 -0.14 29.39
CA ASN A 38 34.31 -0.54 28.88
C ASN A 38 34.60 0.05 27.49
N MET A 39 33.59 0.13 26.62
CA MET A 39 33.70 0.79 25.31
C MET A 39 34.02 2.29 25.46
N SER A 40 33.32 2.97 26.36
CA SER A 40 33.54 4.38 26.69
C SER A 40 34.95 4.63 27.21
N GLU A 41 35.43 3.78 28.12
CA GLU A 41 36.79 3.87 28.66
C GLU A 41 37.85 3.63 27.58
N ALA A 42 37.71 2.57 26.78
CA ALA A 42 38.64 2.26 25.70
C ALA A 42 38.70 3.39 24.66
N PHE A 43 37.55 4.00 24.31
CA PHE A 43 37.48 5.11 23.37
C PHE A 43 38.18 6.36 23.94
N ARG A 44 37.96 6.64 25.23
CA ARG A 44 38.61 7.76 25.94
C ARG A 44 40.13 7.58 26.00
N GLU A 45 40.62 6.37 26.31
CA GLU A 45 42.06 6.07 26.37
C GLU A 45 42.73 6.15 24.99
N ALA A 46 42.02 5.77 23.94
CA ALA A 46 42.47 5.91 22.55
C ALA A 46 42.36 7.35 22.01
N GLY A 47 41.79 8.29 22.78
CA GLY A 47 41.62 9.68 22.36
C GLY A 47 40.54 9.88 21.29
N ILE A 48 39.60 8.94 21.14
CA ILE A 48 38.48 9.03 20.20
C ILE A 48 37.52 10.13 20.67
N GLN A 49 37.04 10.95 19.74
CA GLN A 49 36.09 12.04 19.98
C GLN A 49 34.90 11.94 19.01
N PRO A 50 33.68 12.38 19.38
CA PRO A 50 33.24 12.89 20.70
C PRO A 50 33.30 11.85 21.83
N SER A 51 33.19 12.30 23.09
CA SER A 51 33.15 11.37 24.23
C SER A 51 31.86 10.55 24.23
N LEU A 52 31.99 9.26 24.51
CA LEU A 52 30.86 8.32 24.63
C LEU A 52 30.45 8.19 26.11
N LEU A 53 29.18 8.43 26.44
CA LEU A 53 28.59 8.08 27.74
C LEU A 53 27.54 6.99 27.56
N CYS A 54 27.21 6.30 28.66
CA CYS A 54 26.28 5.18 28.66
C CYS A 54 25.06 5.48 29.52
N VAL A 55 23.87 5.41 28.92
CA VAL A 55 22.56 5.59 29.57
C VAL A 55 21.87 4.23 29.66
N ARG A 56 21.24 3.94 30.80
CA ARG A 56 20.58 2.67 31.06
C ARG A 56 19.09 2.76 30.68
N GLY A 57 18.66 2.02 29.66
CA GLY A 57 17.26 1.74 29.37
C GLY A 57 16.83 0.35 29.87
N THR A 58 15.52 0.10 29.97
CA THR A 58 14.97 -1.20 30.40
C THR A 58 14.62 -2.12 29.24
N SER A 59 14.52 -1.58 28.03
CA SER A 59 14.20 -2.26 26.78
C SER A 59 14.60 -1.38 25.60
N ALA A 60 14.55 -1.93 24.38
CA ALA A 60 14.71 -1.16 23.15
C ALA A 60 13.70 0.00 23.07
N ASP A 61 12.42 -0.26 23.34
CA ASP A 61 11.36 0.77 23.33
C ASP A 61 11.60 1.88 24.35
N HIS A 62 12.07 1.52 25.55
CA HIS A 62 12.40 2.53 26.55
C HIS A 62 13.59 3.39 26.06
N CYS A 63 14.61 2.78 25.46
CA CYS A 63 15.69 3.56 24.85
C CYS A 63 15.21 4.46 23.70
N VAL A 64 14.27 4.01 22.86
CA VAL A 64 13.63 4.84 21.83
C VAL A 64 12.93 6.05 22.46
N GLN A 65 12.19 5.85 23.55
CA GLN A 65 11.55 6.93 24.32
C GLN A 65 12.57 7.90 24.91
N LEU A 66 13.67 7.40 25.50
CA LEU A 66 14.75 8.24 26.04
C LEU A 66 15.43 9.05 24.93
N ILE A 67 15.65 8.48 23.74
CA ILE A 67 16.22 9.21 22.61
C ILE A 67 15.27 10.31 22.13
N ALA A 68 13.97 10.00 22.03
CA ALA A 68 12.94 10.98 21.66
C ALA A 68 12.83 12.11 22.71
N ALA A 69 12.97 11.79 24.00
CA ALA A 69 12.98 12.74 25.10
C ALA A 69 14.32 13.51 25.27
N GLN A 70 15.31 13.28 24.40
CA GLN A 70 16.65 13.85 24.48
C GLN A 70 17.43 13.47 25.76
N GLU A 71 17.13 12.33 26.35
CA GLU A 71 17.85 11.75 27.51
C GLU A 71 18.95 10.76 27.09
N ALA A 72 18.83 10.19 25.88
CA ALA A 72 19.88 9.44 25.18
C ALA A 72 20.03 9.95 23.73
N ASP A 73 21.06 9.51 23.00
CA ASP A 73 21.34 9.97 21.63
C ASP A 73 21.35 8.86 20.58
N ALA A 74 21.80 7.66 20.95
CA ALA A 74 21.94 6.54 20.01
C ALA A 74 21.65 5.18 20.65
N ILE A 75 21.13 4.26 19.84
CA ILE A 75 20.95 2.84 20.16
C ILE A 75 21.02 2.00 18.87
N THR A 76 21.55 0.78 18.95
CA THR A 76 21.45 -0.20 17.86
C THR A 76 20.12 -0.94 17.94
N LEU A 77 19.33 -0.93 16.85
CA LEU A 77 18.03 -1.58 16.75
C LEU A 77 17.98 -2.57 15.58
N ASP A 78 17.18 -3.62 15.72
CA ASP A 78 16.80 -4.49 14.61
C ASP A 78 15.75 -3.84 13.70
N GLY A 79 15.49 -4.43 12.53
CA GLY A 79 14.56 -3.88 11.53
C GLY A 79 13.14 -3.59 12.05
N GLY A 80 12.62 -4.41 12.97
CA GLY A 80 11.29 -4.21 13.54
C GLY A 80 11.26 -3.01 14.46
N ALA A 81 12.22 -2.92 15.38
CA ALA A 81 12.34 -1.78 16.28
C ALA A 81 12.68 -0.48 15.53
N ILE A 82 13.46 -0.53 14.44
CA ILE A 82 13.71 0.63 13.55
C ILE A 82 12.39 1.14 12.95
N TYR A 83 11.51 0.22 12.52
CA TYR A 83 10.22 0.58 11.93
C TYR A 83 9.34 1.32 12.93
N GLU A 84 9.21 0.80 14.15
CA GLU A 84 8.41 1.43 15.21
C GLU A 84 9.01 2.77 15.64
N ALA A 85 10.32 2.82 15.86
CA ALA A 85 11.03 4.05 16.24
C ALA A 85 10.90 5.16 15.18
N GLY A 86 10.99 4.80 13.89
CA GLY A 86 10.81 5.75 12.79
C GLY A 86 9.37 6.23 12.66
N LYS A 87 8.40 5.31 12.76
CA LYS A 87 6.98 5.60 12.61
C LYS A 87 6.41 6.41 13.76
N GLU A 88 6.71 6.06 15.00
CA GLU A 88 6.11 6.68 16.19
C GLU A 88 6.88 7.92 16.67
N HIS A 89 8.21 7.94 16.48
CA HIS A 89 9.07 8.98 17.04
C HIS A 89 9.91 9.74 15.99
N GLY A 90 9.81 9.40 14.71
CA GLY A 90 10.58 10.07 13.65
C GLY A 90 12.09 9.85 13.78
N LEU A 91 12.53 8.78 14.44
CA LEU A 91 13.95 8.44 14.54
C LEU A 91 14.48 7.90 13.21
N LYS A 92 15.78 8.05 12.95
CA LYS A 92 16.42 7.65 11.70
C LYS A 92 17.64 6.74 11.95
N PRO A 93 17.85 5.71 11.11
CA PRO A 93 19.07 4.92 11.13
C PRO A 93 20.22 5.68 10.44
N VAL A 94 21.42 5.61 11.00
CA VAL A 94 22.60 6.35 10.53
C VAL A 94 23.84 5.50 10.27
N VAL A 95 23.98 4.37 10.98
CA VAL A 95 25.10 3.42 10.80
C VAL A 95 24.52 2.00 10.76
N GLY A 96 24.87 1.22 9.74
CA GLY A 96 24.39 -0.16 9.59
C GLY A 96 25.48 -1.19 9.92
N GLU A 97 25.08 -2.32 10.48
CA GLU A 97 25.95 -3.49 10.64
C GLU A 97 26.07 -4.27 9.32
N VAL A 98 27.26 -4.84 9.07
CA VAL A 98 27.55 -5.79 7.99
C VAL A 98 27.90 -7.14 8.62
N TYR A 99 27.32 -8.23 8.12
CA TYR A 99 27.57 -9.59 8.64
C TYR A 99 28.43 -10.43 7.69
N ASP A 100 28.20 -10.31 6.39
CA ASP A 100 28.88 -11.09 5.35
C ASP A 100 29.17 -10.19 4.15
N GLN A 101 30.34 -10.33 3.54
CA GLN A 101 30.74 -9.55 2.36
C GLN A 101 29.85 -9.83 1.13
N GLU A 102 29.24 -11.02 1.01
CA GLU A 102 28.36 -11.32 -0.14
C GLU A 102 26.99 -10.63 -0.06
N VAL A 103 26.46 -10.46 1.15
CA VAL A 103 25.09 -9.97 1.38
C VAL A 103 25.05 -8.56 2.00
N GLY A 104 26.20 -8.10 2.52
CA GLY A 104 26.41 -6.78 3.07
C GLY A 104 25.61 -6.53 4.34
N THR A 105 24.83 -5.45 4.32
CA THR A 105 23.97 -4.98 5.42
C THR A 105 22.58 -5.61 5.40
N SER A 106 22.43 -6.82 4.86
CA SER A 106 21.12 -7.45 4.72
C SER A 106 21.19 -8.95 4.57
N TYR A 107 20.06 -9.60 4.71
CA TYR A 107 19.82 -10.96 4.26
C TYR A 107 18.39 -11.09 3.74
N TYR A 108 18.12 -12.12 2.96
CA TYR A 108 16.82 -12.26 2.30
C TYR A 108 15.98 -13.32 2.99
N ALA A 109 14.72 -12.99 3.26
CA ALA A 109 13.69 -13.93 3.70
C ALA A 109 13.08 -14.61 2.49
N VAL A 110 13.08 -15.94 2.47
CA VAL A 110 12.58 -16.74 1.36
C VAL A 110 11.58 -17.80 1.84
N ALA A 111 10.68 -18.21 0.95
CA ALA A 111 9.82 -19.37 1.13
C ALA A 111 10.35 -20.51 0.25
N VAL A 112 10.71 -21.63 0.88
CA VAL A 112 11.32 -22.78 0.21
C VAL A 112 10.29 -23.91 0.13
N VAL A 113 10.23 -24.57 -1.02
CA VAL A 113 9.43 -25.79 -1.25
C VAL A 113 10.30 -26.88 -1.86
N ARG A 114 9.82 -28.13 -1.83
CA ARG A 114 10.40 -29.20 -2.64
C ARG A 114 10.06 -28.97 -4.11
N ARG A 115 11.01 -29.20 -5.02
CA ARG A 115 10.81 -29.06 -6.48
C ARG A 115 9.65 -29.93 -7.01
N SER A 116 9.45 -31.10 -6.41
CA SER A 116 8.35 -32.01 -6.76
C SER A 116 6.95 -31.53 -6.36
N SER A 117 6.85 -30.44 -5.59
CA SER A 117 5.58 -29.85 -5.15
C SER A 117 4.90 -29.04 -6.26
N HIS A 118 3.58 -28.82 -6.16
CA HIS A 118 2.81 -27.87 -6.98
C HIS A 118 2.41 -26.59 -6.23
N VAL A 119 2.90 -26.41 -4.99
CA VAL A 119 2.63 -25.22 -4.17
C VAL A 119 3.27 -23.94 -4.77
N THR A 120 2.50 -22.88 -4.95
CA THR A 120 3.00 -21.53 -5.22
C THR A 120 2.67 -20.60 -4.05
N ILE A 121 3.12 -19.34 -4.09
CA ILE A 121 2.78 -18.35 -3.06
C ILE A 121 1.25 -18.14 -2.96
N ASP A 122 0.52 -18.37 -4.05
CA ASP A 122 -0.93 -18.17 -4.14
C ASP A 122 -1.75 -19.37 -3.66
N THR A 123 -1.12 -20.56 -3.55
CA THR A 123 -1.78 -21.80 -3.14
C THR A 123 -1.41 -22.23 -1.72
N LEU A 124 -0.94 -21.31 -0.87
CA LEU A 124 -0.49 -21.63 0.49
C LEU A 124 -1.63 -21.97 1.47
N LYS A 125 -2.87 -21.58 1.17
CA LYS A 125 -4.04 -21.91 2.00
C LYS A 125 -4.20 -23.42 2.11
N GLY A 126 -4.26 -23.94 3.33
CA GLY A 126 -4.39 -25.38 3.63
C GLY A 126 -3.08 -26.17 3.57
N VAL A 127 -1.97 -25.56 3.16
CA VAL A 127 -0.64 -26.20 3.09
C VAL A 127 -0.03 -26.34 4.48
N LYS A 128 0.85 -27.32 4.69
CA LYS A 128 1.59 -27.48 5.97
C LYS A 128 2.86 -26.61 5.98
N SER A 129 3.06 -25.80 7.00
CA SER A 129 4.17 -24.82 7.04
C SER A 129 5.19 -25.05 8.16
N CYS A 130 6.44 -24.69 7.90
CA CYS A 130 7.56 -24.76 8.83
C CYS A 130 8.14 -23.36 9.08
N HIS A 131 8.19 -22.94 10.35
CA HIS A 131 8.61 -21.61 10.76
C HIS A 131 9.80 -21.70 11.72
N THR A 132 10.71 -20.73 11.67
CA THR A 132 11.89 -20.72 12.57
C THR A 132 11.57 -20.43 14.03
N GLY A 133 10.36 -19.93 14.30
CA GLY A 133 9.84 -19.61 15.63
C GLY A 133 8.94 -18.38 15.61
N ILE A 134 8.02 -18.30 16.58
CA ILE A 134 7.09 -17.17 16.73
C ILE A 134 7.87 -15.85 16.93
N ASN A 135 7.39 -14.77 16.30
CA ASN A 135 7.97 -13.43 16.32
C ASN A 135 9.39 -13.30 15.75
N ARG A 136 9.90 -14.32 15.05
CA ARG A 136 11.19 -14.22 14.35
C ARG A 136 11.04 -13.56 13.00
N THR A 137 12.01 -12.72 12.62
CA THR A 137 11.93 -11.89 11.41
C THR A 137 11.61 -12.68 10.15
N VAL A 138 12.39 -13.70 9.84
CA VAL A 138 12.25 -14.46 8.57
C VAL A 138 11.22 -15.58 8.66
N GLY A 139 11.16 -16.25 9.80
CA GLY A 139 10.27 -17.40 9.97
C GLY A 139 8.84 -17.02 10.29
N TRP A 140 8.58 -15.79 10.74
CA TRP A 140 7.26 -15.36 11.18
C TRP A 140 6.89 -13.98 10.66
N ASN A 141 7.63 -12.94 11.03
CA ASN A 141 7.20 -11.57 10.80
C ASN A 141 7.07 -11.25 9.30
N VAL A 142 8.12 -11.50 8.52
CA VAL A 142 8.11 -11.28 7.08
C VAL A 142 7.02 -12.11 6.38
N PRO A 143 6.96 -13.46 6.51
CA PRO A 143 6.00 -14.24 5.75
C PRO A 143 4.55 -13.98 6.19
N VAL A 144 4.26 -13.91 7.49
CA VAL A 144 2.90 -13.63 7.98
C VAL A 144 2.50 -12.21 7.57
N GLY A 145 3.37 -11.23 7.81
CA GLY A 145 3.15 -9.84 7.44
C GLY A 145 2.89 -9.65 5.95
N TYR A 146 3.68 -10.28 5.09
CA TYR A 146 3.48 -10.29 3.64
C TYR A 146 2.15 -10.92 3.24
N LEU A 147 1.78 -12.06 3.84
CA LEU A 147 0.50 -12.71 3.53
C LEU A 147 -0.69 -11.83 3.94
N VAL A 148 -0.59 -11.13 5.07
CA VAL A 148 -1.63 -10.18 5.51
C VAL A 148 -1.69 -8.97 4.58
N GLU A 149 -0.56 -8.36 4.29
CA GLU A 149 -0.50 -7.14 3.49
C GLU A 149 -0.96 -7.37 2.04
N SER A 150 -0.55 -8.49 1.45
CA SER A 150 -1.04 -8.88 0.12
C SER A 150 -2.48 -9.39 0.11
N GLY A 151 -3.10 -9.53 1.29
CA GLY A 151 -4.48 -9.98 1.46
C GLY A 151 -4.73 -11.46 1.19
N ARG A 152 -3.67 -12.27 1.08
CA ARG A 152 -3.75 -13.73 1.02
C ARG A 152 -4.19 -14.32 2.37
N LEU A 153 -3.84 -13.66 3.46
CA LEU A 153 -4.25 -13.99 4.83
C LEU A 153 -5.12 -12.85 5.40
N SER A 154 -6.40 -13.13 5.63
CA SER A 154 -7.30 -12.17 6.26
C SER A 154 -7.21 -12.24 7.80
N VAL A 155 -7.10 -11.07 8.45
CA VAL A 155 -7.00 -10.97 9.92
C VAL A 155 -8.21 -10.23 10.46
N MET A 156 -9.17 -10.98 10.99
CA MET A 156 -10.32 -10.41 11.69
C MET A 156 -9.95 -10.12 13.15
N GLY A 157 -10.25 -8.90 13.62
CA GLY A 157 -10.08 -8.52 15.03
C GLY A 157 -8.64 -8.54 15.54
N CYS A 158 -7.65 -8.35 14.66
CA CYS A 158 -6.22 -8.39 14.97
C CYS A 158 -5.71 -9.72 15.58
N ASP A 159 -6.47 -10.83 15.47
CA ASP A 159 -6.00 -12.13 15.96
C ASP A 159 -5.16 -12.85 14.90
N VAL A 160 -3.89 -12.44 14.78
CA VAL A 160 -2.94 -12.98 13.79
C VAL A 160 -2.70 -14.47 14.01
N LEU A 161 -2.62 -14.93 15.26
CA LEU A 161 -2.39 -16.35 15.57
C LEU A 161 -3.55 -17.22 15.12
N LYS A 162 -4.78 -16.76 15.36
CA LYS A 162 -5.98 -17.42 14.82
C LYS A 162 -5.97 -17.46 13.30
N ALA A 163 -5.69 -16.32 12.68
CA ALA A 163 -5.67 -16.22 11.22
C ALA A 163 -4.68 -17.23 10.62
N VAL A 164 -3.44 -17.28 11.13
CA VAL A 164 -2.42 -18.23 10.67
C VAL A 164 -2.83 -19.68 10.94
N SER A 165 -3.39 -19.95 12.14
CA SER A 165 -3.90 -21.27 12.53
C SER A 165 -5.00 -21.79 11.62
N ASP A 166 -5.90 -20.91 11.17
CA ASP A 166 -7.03 -21.24 10.30
C ASP A 166 -6.61 -21.29 8.82
N TYR A 167 -5.51 -20.62 8.45
CA TYR A 167 -5.02 -20.52 7.08
C TYR A 167 -4.20 -21.73 6.62
N PHE A 168 -3.25 -22.20 7.44
CA PHE A 168 -2.43 -23.37 7.14
C PHE A 168 -3.11 -24.67 7.58
N GLY A 169 -2.82 -25.78 6.91
CA GLY A 169 -3.34 -27.12 7.28
C GLY A 169 -2.72 -27.70 8.55
N GLY A 170 -1.82 -26.96 9.20
CA GLY A 170 -1.01 -27.34 10.35
C GLY A 170 0.39 -26.79 10.19
N SER A 171 1.03 -26.42 11.30
CA SER A 171 2.34 -25.78 11.27
C SER A 171 3.30 -26.39 12.29
N CYS A 172 4.59 -26.10 12.15
CA CYS A 172 5.49 -26.02 13.30
C CYS A 172 5.94 -24.57 13.49
N VAL A 173 5.47 -23.96 14.58
CA VAL A 173 5.81 -22.60 15.00
C VAL A 173 6.39 -22.66 16.42
N PRO A 174 7.69 -22.94 16.57
CA PRO A 174 8.36 -22.99 17.86
C PRO A 174 8.07 -21.74 18.72
N GLY A 175 7.69 -21.96 19.98
CA GLY A 175 7.23 -20.93 20.92
C GLY A 175 5.72 -20.68 20.94
N ALA A 176 4.94 -21.33 20.08
CA ALA A 176 3.48 -21.21 20.08
C ALA A 176 2.76 -22.18 21.06
N GLY A 177 3.51 -22.99 21.81
CA GLY A 177 2.98 -24.06 22.68
C GLY A 177 2.03 -23.57 23.77
N GLU A 178 2.27 -22.39 24.33
CA GLU A 178 1.43 -21.78 25.38
C GLU A 178 0.26 -20.95 24.84
N THR A 179 0.14 -20.83 23.51
CA THR A 179 -0.95 -20.06 22.89
C THR A 179 -2.23 -20.88 22.81
N SER A 180 -3.39 -20.22 22.71
CA SER A 180 -4.70 -20.88 22.54
C SER A 180 -4.85 -21.66 21.22
N TYR A 181 -3.87 -21.57 20.31
CA TYR A 181 -3.89 -22.16 18.97
C TYR A 181 -2.77 -23.21 18.77
N SER A 182 -2.17 -23.70 19.86
CA SER A 182 -1.06 -24.65 19.83
C SER A 182 -1.39 -25.95 19.07
N GLU A 183 -2.63 -26.43 19.09
CA GLU A 183 -3.05 -27.63 18.36
C GLU A 183 -2.82 -27.52 16.83
N SER A 184 -2.99 -26.33 16.25
CA SER A 184 -2.70 -26.09 14.83
C SER A 184 -1.25 -25.65 14.61
N LEU A 185 -0.77 -24.70 15.42
CA LEU A 185 0.53 -24.05 15.23
C LEU A 185 1.72 -24.94 15.62
N CYS A 186 1.52 -25.93 16.50
CA CYS A 186 2.55 -26.87 16.93
C CYS A 186 2.34 -28.29 16.37
N ARG A 187 1.34 -28.50 15.51
CA ARG A 187 0.94 -29.82 14.99
C ARG A 187 2.09 -30.61 14.35
N LEU A 188 3.01 -29.92 13.67
CA LEU A 188 4.12 -30.52 12.95
C LEU A 188 5.41 -30.56 13.77
N CYS A 189 5.45 -29.89 14.92
CA CYS A 189 6.61 -29.90 15.81
C CYS A 189 6.82 -31.31 16.41
N ARG A 190 8.04 -31.59 16.88
CA ARG A 190 8.46 -32.97 17.24
C ARG A 190 9.20 -33.07 18.56
N GLY A 191 9.74 -31.97 19.08
CA GLY A 191 10.66 -31.99 20.20
C GLY A 191 12.02 -32.57 19.82
N ASP A 192 12.74 -33.06 20.81
CA ASP A 192 14.05 -33.66 20.67
C ASP A 192 13.94 -35.14 20.21
N SER A 193 15.03 -35.90 20.29
CA SER A 193 15.00 -37.33 19.94
C SER A 193 14.15 -38.20 20.89
N SER A 194 13.82 -37.68 22.08
CA SER A 194 12.97 -38.35 23.08
C SER A 194 11.52 -37.88 22.99
N GLY A 195 11.22 -36.86 22.16
CA GLY A 195 9.91 -36.23 22.05
C GLY A 195 9.66 -35.17 23.14
N GLU A 196 10.69 -34.72 23.84
CA GLU A 196 10.60 -33.67 24.85
C GLU A 196 10.79 -32.28 24.22
N GLY A 197 10.22 -31.23 24.83
CA GLY A 197 10.36 -29.86 24.32
C GLY A 197 9.62 -29.61 23.00
N VAL A 198 8.52 -30.32 22.74
CA VAL A 198 7.71 -30.13 21.53
C VAL A 198 7.26 -28.68 21.43
N CYS A 199 7.56 -28.04 20.28
CA CYS A 199 7.22 -26.65 20.01
C CYS A 199 7.90 -25.64 20.97
N ASP A 200 8.96 -26.02 21.66
CA ASP A 200 9.73 -25.10 22.50
C ASP A 200 10.49 -24.08 21.63
N LYS A 201 10.67 -22.86 22.12
CA LYS A 201 11.43 -21.80 21.42
C LYS A 201 12.93 -21.95 21.72
N SER A 202 13.43 -23.17 21.59
CA SER A 202 14.82 -23.53 21.88
C SER A 202 15.27 -24.70 21.01
N PRO A 203 16.58 -25.00 20.96
CA PRO A 203 17.10 -26.18 20.26
C PRO A 203 16.58 -27.55 20.76
N LEU A 204 15.82 -27.59 21.87
CA LEU A 204 15.10 -28.81 22.27
C LEU A 204 14.05 -29.21 21.23
N GLU A 205 13.41 -28.25 20.55
CA GLU A 205 12.61 -28.53 19.37
C GLU A 205 13.53 -28.65 18.15
N ARG A 206 13.64 -29.85 17.57
CA ARG A 206 14.52 -30.08 16.40
C ARG A 206 14.15 -29.29 15.15
N TYR A 207 12.91 -28.81 15.04
CA TYR A 207 12.46 -27.92 13.97
C TYR A 207 12.60 -26.43 14.30
N TYR A 208 13.28 -26.09 15.40
CA TYR A 208 13.62 -24.72 15.75
C TYR A 208 14.74 -24.13 14.89
N ASP A 209 14.67 -22.82 14.68
CA ASP A 209 15.64 -22.04 13.92
C ASP A 209 15.69 -22.33 12.42
N TYR A 210 16.59 -21.66 11.70
CA TYR A 210 16.70 -21.75 10.25
C TYR A 210 16.88 -23.18 9.75
N SER A 211 17.89 -23.89 10.28
CA SER A 211 18.14 -25.29 9.92
C SER A 211 16.99 -26.20 10.33
N GLY A 212 16.35 -25.99 11.48
CA GLY A 212 15.23 -26.81 11.93
C GLY A 212 13.97 -26.60 11.09
N ALA A 213 13.63 -25.37 10.71
CA ALA A 213 12.51 -25.10 9.82
C ALA A 213 12.73 -25.71 8.42
N PHE A 214 13.95 -25.65 7.90
CA PHE A 214 14.30 -26.35 6.66
C PHE A 214 14.25 -27.88 6.83
N ARG A 215 14.68 -28.42 7.98
CA ARG A 215 14.56 -29.84 8.33
C ARG A 215 13.12 -30.31 8.31
N CYS A 216 12.19 -29.52 8.85
CA CYS A 216 10.75 -29.80 8.84
C CYS A 216 10.20 -29.99 7.42
N LEU A 217 10.69 -29.22 6.45
CA LEU A 217 10.38 -29.39 5.02
C LEU A 217 11.07 -30.63 4.43
N ALA A 218 12.37 -30.80 4.70
CA ALA A 218 13.17 -31.87 4.13
C ALA A 218 12.74 -33.27 4.60
N GLU A 219 12.33 -33.41 5.87
CA GLU A 219 11.74 -34.65 6.42
C GLU A 219 10.26 -34.83 6.01
N GLY A 220 9.67 -33.83 5.36
CA GLY A 220 8.31 -33.86 4.84
C GLY A 220 7.19 -33.75 5.86
N ALA A 221 7.49 -33.25 7.05
CA ALA A 221 6.47 -32.83 8.00
C ALA A 221 5.63 -31.68 7.41
N GLY A 222 6.31 -30.64 6.89
CA GLY A 222 5.71 -29.54 6.14
C GLY A 222 5.97 -29.58 4.64
N ASP A 223 5.33 -28.67 3.94
CA ASP A 223 5.35 -28.51 2.48
C ASP A 223 6.00 -27.18 2.05
N VAL A 224 6.09 -26.20 2.95
CA VAL A 224 6.81 -24.93 2.78
C VAL A 224 7.62 -24.61 4.04
N ALA A 225 8.84 -24.08 3.88
CA ALA A 225 9.64 -23.54 4.98
C ALA A 225 9.99 -22.07 4.76
N PHE A 226 9.84 -21.25 5.80
CA PHE A 226 10.22 -19.83 5.78
C PHE A 226 11.58 -19.64 6.45
N VAL A 227 12.62 -19.41 5.66
CA VAL A 227 14.03 -19.39 6.09
C VAL A 227 14.81 -18.30 5.37
N LYS A 228 16.07 -18.07 5.78
CA LYS A 228 16.95 -17.12 5.09
C LYS A 228 17.49 -17.77 3.80
N HIS A 229 17.81 -16.95 2.80
CA HIS A 229 18.32 -17.40 1.50
C HIS A 229 19.51 -18.38 1.57
N SER A 230 20.41 -18.23 2.54
CA SER A 230 21.57 -19.10 2.67
C SER A 230 21.25 -20.48 3.26
N THR A 231 20.09 -20.66 3.91
CA THR A 231 19.78 -21.88 4.69
C THR A 231 19.81 -23.16 3.87
N VAL A 232 19.30 -23.14 2.63
CA VAL A 232 19.33 -24.35 1.78
C VAL A 232 20.78 -24.75 1.51
N LEU A 233 21.58 -23.82 0.98
CA LEU A 233 22.98 -24.05 0.61
C LEU A 233 23.91 -24.31 1.81
N GLU A 234 23.50 -23.94 3.02
CA GLU A 234 24.19 -24.28 4.28
C GLU A 234 23.89 -25.73 4.73
N ASN A 235 22.80 -26.34 4.26
CA ASN A 235 22.31 -27.66 4.73
C ASN A 235 22.18 -28.71 3.61
N THR A 236 22.64 -28.44 2.39
CA THR A 236 22.65 -29.37 1.24
C THR A 236 24.04 -29.56 0.66
N ASP A 237 24.15 -30.40 -0.38
CA ASP A 237 25.34 -30.55 -1.24
C ASP A 237 26.63 -30.87 -0.46
N GLY A 238 26.52 -31.84 0.45
CA GLY A 238 27.63 -32.30 1.29
C GLY A 238 27.79 -31.57 2.63
N LYS A 239 26.97 -30.55 2.91
CA LYS A 239 26.96 -29.84 4.20
C LYS A 239 25.86 -30.29 5.16
N THR A 240 24.99 -31.21 4.74
CA THR A 240 23.90 -31.72 5.57
C THR A 240 24.45 -32.37 6.83
N LEU A 241 23.89 -32.01 7.99
CA LEU A 241 24.30 -32.59 9.27
C LEU A 241 24.00 -34.10 9.30
N PRO A 242 24.93 -34.95 9.81
CA PRO A 242 24.71 -36.39 9.91
C PRO A 242 23.43 -36.77 10.65
N SER A 243 23.00 -35.94 11.61
CA SER A 243 21.79 -36.15 12.41
C SER A 243 20.47 -36.08 11.62
N TRP A 244 20.51 -35.70 10.34
CA TRP A 244 19.35 -35.68 9.46
C TRP A 244 19.11 -37.03 8.77
N GLY A 245 20.11 -37.91 8.76
CA GLY A 245 19.98 -39.29 8.27
C GLY A 245 19.97 -39.45 6.74
N GLN A 246 20.01 -38.37 5.96
CA GLN A 246 20.10 -38.42 4.49
C GLN A 246 20.91 -37.24 3.95
N ALA A 247 21.61 -37.45 2.83
CA ALA A 247 22.25 -36.38 2.09
C ALA A 247 21.19 -35.65 1.23
N LEU A 248 21.13 -34.33 1.32
CA LEU A 248 20.19 -33.50 0.56
C LEU A 248 20.92 -32.76 -0.56
N LEU A 249 20.25 -32.59 -1.71
CA LEU A 249 20.76 -31.78 -2.83
C LEU A 249 19.97 -30.47 -2.92
N SER A 250 20.64 -29.34 -3.16
CA SER A 250 19.96 -28.03 -3.29
C SER A 250 18.97 -28.01 -4.46
N GLN A 251 19.28 -28.73 -5.53
CA GLN A 251 18.43 -28.84 -6.72
C GLN A 251 17.07 -29.50 -6.44
N ASP A 252 16.89 -30.19 -5.31
CA ASP A 252 15.60 -30.80 -4.95
C ASP A 252 14.62 -29.78 -4.34
N PHE A 253 15.05 -28.52 -4.21
CA PHE A 253 14.28 -27.43 -3.62
C PHE A 253 14.18 -26.23 -4.59
N GLU A 254 13.14 -25.42 -4.39
CA GLU A 254 12.85 -24.20 -5.14
C GLU A 254 12.37 -23.10 -4.19
N LEU A 255 12.48 -21.85 -4.65
CA LEU A 255 11.92 -20.67 -3.99
C LEU A 255 10.54 -20.34 -4.54
N LEU A 256 9.65 -19.85 -3.68
CA LEU A 256 8.39 -19.24 -4.10
C LEU A 256 8.57 -17.73 -4.23
N CYS A 257 8.26 -17.20 -5.41
CA CYS A 257 8.39 -15.78 -5.71
C CYS A 257 7.07 -15.03 -5.46
N ARG A 258 7.16 -13.72 -5.21
CA ARG A 258 5.98 -12.88 -4.88
C ARG A 258 4.97 -12.77 -6.03
N ASP A 259 5.43 -12.96 -7.26
CA ASP A 259 4.65 -12.91 -8.50
C ASP A 259 3.91 -14.23 -8.84
N GLY A 260 4.00 -15.24 -7.97
CA GLY A 260 3.38 -16.56 -8.19
C GLY A 260 4.29 -17.57 -8.91
N SER A 261 5.42 -17.11 -9.45
CA SER A 261 6.42 -17.98 -10.07
C SER A 261 7.29 -18.72 -9.04
N ARG A 262 8.21 -19.53 -9.55
CA ARG A 262 9.24 -20.21 -8.77
C ARG A 262 10.59 -20.02 -9.42
N ALA A 263 11.63 -20.08 -8.59
CA ALA A 263 13.00 -19.95 -9.03
C ALA A 263 13.92 -20.94 -8.31
N ASP A 264 15.11 -21.16 -8.87
CA ASP A 264 16.17 -21.93 -8.20
C ASP A 264 16.61 -21.25 -6.90
N VAL A 265 17.08 -22.05 -5.93
CA VAL A 265 17.49 -21.55 -4.61
C VAL A 265 18.67 -20.57 -4.66
N THR A 266 19.39 -20.50 -5.78
CA THR A 266 20.47 -19.53 -6.05
C THR A 266 19.96 -18.18 -6.53
N GLU A 267 18.71 -18.08 -7.00
CA GLU A 267 18.10 -16.85 -7.56
C GLU A 267 17.41 -15.98 -6.50
N TRP A 268 17.75 -16.16 -5.22
CA TRP A 268 17.14 -15.45 -4.09
C TRP A 268 17.20 -13.91 -4.20
N ARG A 269 18.14 -13.34 -4.96
CA ARG A 269 18.21 -11.88 -5.21
C ARG A 269 17.01 -11.35 -6.00
N GLN A 270 16.42 -12.19 -6.85
CA GLN A 270 15.25 -11.85 -7.67
C GLN A 270 13.97 -12.48 -7.11
N CYS A 271 14.09 -13.60 -6.39
CA CYS A 271 12.97 -14.33 -5.80
C CYS A 271 13.09 -14.40 -4.27
N HIS A 272 12.47 -13.46 -3.57
CA HIS A 272 12.39 -13.40 -2.10
C HIS A 272 11.09 -12.73 -1.63
N LEU A 273 10.76 -12.90 -0.35
CA LEU A 273 9.60 -12.26 0.27
C LEU A 273 9.92 -10.83 0.71
N ALA A 274 11.10 -10.63 1.31
CA ALA A 274 11.63 -9.32 1.66
C ALA A 274 13.15 -9.38 1.82
N ARG A 275 13.82 -8.31 1.43
CA ARG A 275 15.17 -7.99 1.92
C ARG A 275 15.07 -7.54 3.39
N VAL A 276 15.62 -8.34 4.30
CA VAL A 276 15.69 -8.02 5.72
C VAL A 276 16.94 -7.18 5.99
N PRO A 277 16.80 -5.98 6.55
CA PRO A 277 17.94 -5.13 6.88
C PRO A 277 18.72 -5.70 8.07
N ALA A 278 20.02 -5.47 8.08
CA ALA A 278 20.84 -5.64 9.27
C ALA A 278 20.45 -4.61 10.34
N HIS A 279 20.92 -4.82 11.56
CA HIS A 279 20.70 -3.86 12.63
C HIS A 279 21.38 -2.53 12.27
N ALA A 280 20.83 -1.45 12.81
CA ALA A 280 21.37 -0.12 12.59
C ALA A 280 21.33 0.71 13.87
N VAL A 281 22.30 1.60 13.99
CA VAL A 281 22.33 2.66 14.99
C VAL A 281 21.31 3.71 14.60
N VAL A 282 20.35 3.95 15.49
CA VAL A 282 19.24 4.88 15.33
C VAL A 282 19.43 6.09 16.23
N VAL A 283 19.10 7.26 15.69
CA VAL A 283 19.24 8.57 16.35
C VAL A 283 18.04 9.46 16.02
N ARG A 284 17.94 10.64 16.65
CA ARG A 284 16.93 11.65 16.30
C ARG A 284 17.16 12.23 14.90
N ALA A 285 16.10 12.73 14.28
CA ALA A 285 16.13 13.34 12.95
C ALA A 285 17.15 14.50 12.82
N ASP A 286 17.34 15.29 13.88
CA ASP A 286 18.23 16.45 13.96
C ASP A 286 19.71 16.09 14.25
N THR A 287 19.99 14.84 14.60
CA THR A 287 21.35 14.39 14.93
C THR A 287 22.19 14.18 13.67
N ASP A 288 23.45 14.62 13.70
CA ASP A 288 24.43 14.40 12.62
C ASP A 288 24.89 12.94 12.60
N GLY A 289 24.32 12.15 11.68
CA GLY A 289 24.70 10.75 11.50
C GLY A 289 26.17 10.56 11.08
N GLY A 290 26.79 11.54 10.43
CA GLY A 290 28.20 11.49 10.05
C GLY A 290 29.14 11.63 11.26
N LEU A 291 28.72 12.35 12.31
CA LEU A 291 29.45 12.39 13.57
C LEU A 291 29.38 11.05 14.31
N ILE A 292 28.20 10.42 14.36
CA ILE A 292 28.03 9.09 14.96
C ILE A 292 28.85 8.04 14.20
N PHE A 293 28.81 8.06 12.87
CA PHE A 293 29.63 7.17 12.06
C PHE A 293 31.12 7.35 12.31
N ARG A 294 31.63 8.59 12.36
CA ARG A 294 33.06 8.84 12.63
C ARG A 294 33.51 8.27 13.97
N LEU A 295 32.74 8.52 15.02
CA LEU A 295 32.98 7.96 16.36
C LEU A 295 33.11 6.43 16.32
N LEU A 296 32.13 5.76 15.73
CA LEU A 296 32.09 4.30 15.66
C LEU A 296 33.13 3.73 14.69
N ASN A 297 33.45 4.44 13.60
CA ASN A 297 34.42 4.02 12.62
C ASN A 297 35.86 4.07 13.16
N GLU A 298 36.20 5.08 13.96
CA GLU A 298 37.48 5.09 14.69
C GLU A 298 37.54 3.95 15.72
N GLY A 299 36.44 3.72 16.43
CA GLY A 299 36.29 2.62 17.37
C GLY A 299 36.53 1.25 16.71
N GLN A 300 35.82 0.94 15.62
CA GLN A 300 35.96 -0.35 14.96
C GLN A 300 37.38 -0.56 14.40
N ARG A 301 38.04 0.50 13.90
CA ARG A 301 39.40 0.38 13.35
C ARG A 301 40.43 -0.03 14.42
N LEU A 302 40.17 0.30 15.68
CA LEU A 302 41.08 0.01 16.80
C LEU A 302 40.67 -1.23 17.60
N PHE A 303 39.38 -1.53 17.66
CA PHE A 303 38.79 -2.48 18.61
C PHE A 303 37.99 -3.62 17.96
N SER A 304 38.08 -3.82 16.64
CA SER A 304 37.45 -4.96 15.94
C SER A 304 38.32 -6.23 15.88
N HIS A 305 39.63 -6.12 16.11
CA HIS A 305 40.57 -7.25 15.96
C HIS A 305 40.74 -8.03 17.27
N GLU A 306 40.96 -9.34 17.15
CA GLU A 306 41.36 -10.18 18.29
C GLU A 306 42.65 -9.65 18.95
N GLY A 307 42.67 -9.68 20.29
CA GLY A 307 43.80 -9.21 21.09
C GLY A 307 43.80 -7.71 21.43
N SER A 308 42.84 -6.93 20.94
CA SER A 308 42.60 -5.56 21.40
C SER A 308 42.19 -5.50 22.88
N SER A 309 42.47 -4.39 23.57
CA SER A 309 42.12 -4.21 25.00
C SER A 309 40.62 -4.24 25.26
N PHE A 310 39.82 -3.93 24.24
CA PHE A 310 38.38 -4.03 24.21
C PHE A 310 37.97 -4.55 22.83
N GLN A 311 37.05 -5.51 22.78
CA GLN A 311 36.50 -6.05 21.53
C GLN A 311 35.08 -5.53 21.29
N MET A 312 34.92 -4.73 20.25
CA MET A 312 33.66 -4.05 19.94
C MET A 312 32.53 -5.04 19.56
N PHE A 313 32.86 -6.04 18.73
CA PHE A 313 31.92 -7.03 18.20
C PHE A 313 32.02 -8.40 18.89
N SER A 314 32.50 -8.44 20.14
CA SER A 314 32.48 -9.68 20.95
C SER A 314 31.84 -9.43 22.30
N SER A 315 30.92 -10.31 22.69
CA SER A 315 30.22 -10.26 23.97
C SER A 315 30.65 -11.37 24.93
N GLU A 316 31.60 -12.22 24.52
CA GLU A 316 32.06 -13.40 25.28
C GLU A 316 32.46 -13.06 26.72
N ALA A 317 33.19 -11.96 26.92
CA ALA A 317 33.67 -11.50 28.23
C ALA A 317 32.55 -11.12 29.22
N TYR A 318 31.32 -10.95 28.74
CA TYR A 318 30.17 -10.47 29.52
C TYR A 318 29.14 -11.58 29.78
N GLY A 319 29.41 -12.82 29.34
CA GLY A 319 28.54 -13.97 29.57
C GLY A 319 27.20 -13.94 28.82
N GLN A 320 27.04 -13.04 27.85
CA GLN A 320 25.87 -12.92 26.98
C GLN A 320 26.31 -12.75 25.52
N LYS A 321 25.34 -12.67 24.60
CA LYS A 321 25.58 -12.49 23.16
C LYS A 321 24.98 -11.19 22.68
N ASP A 322 25.52 -10.67 21.58
CA ASP A 322 24.98 -9.54 20.82
C ASP A 322 24.76 -8.26 21.67
N LEU A 323 25.68 -7.95 22.60
CA LEU A 323 25.62 -6.74 23.42
C LEU A 323 26.12 -5.53 22.63
N LEU A 324 25.34 -4.44 22.57
CA LEU A 324 25.54 -3.21 21.76
C LEU A 324 25.46 -3.41 20.25
N PHE A 325 26.13 -4.44 19.74
CA PHE A 325 26.17 -4.83 18.35
C PHE A 325 26.09 -6.36 18.26
N LYS A 326 25.67 -6.88 17.10
CA LYS A 326 25.77 -8.31 16.81
C LYS A 326 27.22 -8.79 16.91
N ASP A 327 27.43 -9.95 17.53
CA ASP A 327 28.76 -10.56 17.62
C ASP A 327 29.27 -11.02 16.24
N SER A 328 28.36 -11.23 15.28
CA SER A 328 28.68 -11.56 13.89
C SER A 328 28.97 -10.32 13.01
N THR A 329 29.06 -9.12 13.58
CA THR A 329 29.34 -7.91 12.82
C THR A 329 30.79 -7.91 12.36
N SER A 330 31.01 -7.81 11.06
CA SER A 330 32.34 -7.68 10.46
C SER A 330 32.75 -6.23 10.23
N GLU A 331 31.79 -5.35 9.96
CA GLU A 331 32.02 -3.93 9.71
C GLU A 331 30.76 -3.10 10.04
N LEU A 332 30.98 -1.84 10.44
CA LEU A 332 29.97 -0.80 10.49
C LEU A 332 30.13 0.14 9.30
N VAL A 333 29.03 0.45 8.61
CA VAL A 333 29.02 1.29 7.40
C VAL A 333 28.05 2.47 7.53
N PRO A 334 28.34 3.63 6.89
CA PRO A 334 27.46 4.78 6.96
C PRO A 334 26.22 4.57 6.10
N ILE A 335 25.05 5.01 6.58
CA ILE A 335 23.80 4.96 5.82
C ILE A 335 23.68 6.26 5.02
N ALA A 336 23.63 6.14 3.68
CA ALA A 336 23.54 7.29 2.78
C ALA A 336 22.19 8.01 2.87
N THR A 337 21.09 7.27 2.70
CA THR A 337 19.73 7.80 2.83
C THR A 337 19.20 7.50 4.23
N GLN A 338 19.39 8.46 5.15
CA GLN A 338 19.08 8.32 6.58
C GLN A 338 17.60 8.50 6.89
N THR A 339 16.76 7.65 6.29
CA THR A 339 15.33 7.53 6.60
C THR A 339 15.05 6.06 6.88
N TYR A 340 14.16 5.77 7.84
CA TYR A 340 13.84 4.38 8.17
C TYR A 340 13.22 3.67 6.95
N GLU A 341 12.44 4.36 6.12
CA GLU A 341 11.82 3.77 4.93
C GLU A 341 12.86 3.28 3.92
N ALA A 342 13.86 4.12 3.62
CA ALA A 342 14.93 3.76 2.69
C ALA A 342 15.82 2.63 3.22
N TRP A 343 16.09 2.60 4.53
CA TRP A 343 16.90 1.56 5.15
C TRP A 343 16.20 0.20 5.16
N LEU A 344 14.94 0.20 5.61
CA LEU A 344 14.14 -1.02 5.73
C LEU A 344 13.73 -1.56 4.35
N GLY A 345 13.45 -0.67 3.41
CA GLY A 345 12.98 -1.03 2.08
C GLY A 345 11.49 -1.36 2.04
N HIS A 346 10.89 -1.16 0.87
CA HIS A 346 9.45 -1.27 0.65
C HIS A 346 8.88 -2.61 1.10
N GLU A 347 9.49 -3.73 0.70
CA GLU A 347 8.95 -5.07 0.98
C GLU A 347 8.89 -5.37 2.48
N TYR A 348 9.93 -4.99 3.23
CA TYR A 348 9.99 -5.19 4.67
C TYR A 348 8.97 -4.31 5.39
N LEU A 349 8.84 -3.03 4.99
CA LEU A 349 7.83 -2.11 5.53
C LEU A 349 6.42 -2.66 5.35
N HIS A 350 6.11 -3.18 4.15
CA HIS A 350 4.81 -3.77 3.85
C HIS A 350 4.54 -5.00 4.73
N ALA A 351 5.54 -5.88 4.89
CA ALA A 351 5.40 -7.02 5.79
C ALA A 351 5.16 -6.56 7.25
N MET A 352 5.92 -5.60 7.77
CA MET A 352 5.72 -5.11 9.14
C MET A 352 4.36 -4.42 9.32
N LYS A 353 3.89 -3.67 8.30
CA LYS A 353 2.56 -3.06 8.31
C LYS A 353 1.46 -4.11 8.48
N GLY A 354 1.56 -5.26 7.82
CA GLY A 354 0.61 -6.37 7.94
C GLY A 354 0.53 -6.98 9.36
N LEU A 355 1.57 -6.83 10.17
CA LEU A 355 1.59 -7.31 11.56
C LEU A 355 1.13 -6.27 12.58
N LEU A 356 1.22 -4.98 12.25
CA LEU A 356 0.79 -3.91 13.15
C LEU A 356 -0.73 -3.86 13.26
N CYS A 357 -1.27 -4.73 14.09
CA CYS A 357 -2.68 -4.78 14.46
C CYS A 357 -2.74 -5.05 15.96
N ASP A 358 -2.96 -3.99 16.75
CA ASP A 358 -3.15 -4.12 18.19
C ASP A 358 -4.65 -4.32 18.47
N PRO A 359 -5.08 -5.50 18.98
CA PRO A 359 -6.48 -5.74 19.30
C PRO A 359 -7.03 -4.75 20.33
N ASN A 360 -6.18 -4.16 21.19
CA ASN A 360 -6.60 -3.16 22.19
C ASN A 360 -6.84 -1.78 21.59
N ARG A 361 -6.31 -1.51 20.38
CA ARG A 361 -6.53 -0.25 19.65
C ARG A 361 -7.69 -0.35 18.66
N LEU A 362 -8.34 -1.51 18.54
CA LEU A 362 -9.51 -1.66 17.67
C LEU A 362 -10.71 -0.90 18.23
N PRO A 363 -11.39 -0.08 17.42
CA PRO A 363 -12.61 0.56 17.86
C PRO A 363 -13.69 -0.51 18.14
N PRO A 364 -14.52 -0.33 19.18
CA PRO A 364 -15.56 -1.30 19.50
C PRO A 364 -16.59 -1.44 18.38
N TYR A 365 -16.79 -0.37 17.61
CA TYR A 365 -17.69 -0.31 16.47
C TYR A 365 -16.98 0.23 15.24
N LEU A 366 -17.29 -0.34 14.08
CA LEU A 366 -17.02 0.26 12.78
C LEU A 366 -18.28 1.01 12.34
N ARG A 367 -18.25 2.35 12.41
CA ARG A 367 -19.38 3.19 12.02
C ARG A 367 -19.46 3.27 10.50
N TRP A 368 -20.42 2.58 9.90
CA TRP A 368 -20.62 2.48 8.46
C TRP A 368 -21.63 3.51 7.97
N CYS A 369 -21.20 4.38 7.06
CA CYS A 369 -22.05 5.39 6.46
C CYS A 369 -22.97 4.81 5.38
N VAL A 370 -24.24 5.18 5.40
CA VAL A 370 -25.23 4.79 4.38
C VAL A 370 -25.95 6.02 3.82
N LEU A 371 -26.44 5.93 2.59
CA LEU A 371 -26.93 7.07 1.80
C LEU A 371 -28.45 7.11 1.66
N SER A 372 -29.16 6.02 1.96
CA SER A 372 -30.61 5.94 1.78
C SER A 372 -31.35 5.21 2.92
N THR A 373 -32.68 5.34 2.94
CA THR A 373 -33.52 4.64 3.92
C THR A 373 -33.55 3.11 3.72
N PRO A 374 -33.64 2.57 2.49
CA PRO A 374 -33.46 1.14 2.28
C PRO A 374 -32.09 0.63 2.73
N GLU A 375 -31.04 1.43 2.52
CA GLU A 375 -29.68 1.05 2.87
C GLU A 375 -29.42 1.03 4.38
N ILE A 376 -30.04 1.94 5.17
CA ILE A 376 -29.96 1.86 6.64
C ILE A 376 -30.62 0.58 7.18
N GLN A 377 -31.70 0.10 6.54
CA GLN A 377 -32.35 -1.15 6.92
C GLN A 377 -31.43 -2.34 6.63
N LYS A 378 -30.91 -2.44 5.39
CA LYS A 378 -29.96 -3.50 5.00
C LYS A 378 -28.72 -3.50 5.89
N CYS A 379 -28.17 -2.33 6.21
CA CYS A 379 -27.02 -2.22 7.10
C CYS A 379 -27.34 -2.69 8.53
N GLY A 380 -28.52 -2.35 9.06
CA GLY A 380 -28.97 -2.82 10.37
C GLY A 380 -29.05 -4.35 10.45
N ASP A 381 -29.63 -4.97 9.42
CA ASP A 381 -29.72 -6.43 9.32
C ASP A 381 -28.33 -7.08 9.15
N MET A 382 -27.45 -6.47 8.35
CA MET A 382 -26.05 -6.85 8.22
C MET A 382 -25.33 -6.84 9.57
N ALA A 383 -25.46 -5.75 10.34
CA ALA A 383 -24.83 -5.61 11.66
C ALA A 383 -25.32 -6.69 12.64
N VAL A 384 -26.62 -7.00 12.64
CA VAL A 384 -27.19 -8.07 13.47
C VAL A 384 -26.68 -9.44 13.04
N ALA A 385 -26.66 -9.73 11.75
CA ALA A 385 -26.16 -10.99 11.20
C ALA A 385 -24.68 -11.21 11.57
N PHE A 386 -23.84 -10.19 11.40
CA PHE A 386 -22.41 -10.25 11.71
C PHE A 386 -22.17 -10.46 13.21
N ARG A 387 -22.89 -9.73 14.06
CA ARG A 387 -22.81 -9.88 15.51
C ARG A 387 -23.21 -11.28 15.98
N ARG A 388 -24.25 -11.89 15.39
CA ARG A 388 -24.67 -13.27 15.71
C ARG A 388 -23.56 -14.28 15.45
N GLN A 389 -22.73 -14.05 14.43
CA GLN A 389 -21.57 -14.87 14.07
C GLN A 389 -20.29 -14.42 14.79
N ARG A 390 -20.39 -13.50 15.77
CA ARG A 390 -19.27 -12.95 16.55
C ARG A 390 -18.17 -12.32 15.70
N LEU A 391 -18.51 -11.79 14.53
CA LEU A 391 -17.57 -11.07 13.69
C LEU A 391 -17.17 -9.74 14.34
N LYS A 392 -15.92 -9.32 14.13
CA LYS A 392 -15.34 -8.10 14.73
C LYS A 392 -14.61 -7.27 13.67
N PRO A 393 -14.63 -5.93 13.78
CA PRO A 393 -15.39 -5.10 14.74
C PRO A 393 -16.91 -5.18 14.49
N GLU A 394 -17.71 -4.82 15.50
CA GLU A 394 -19.17 -4.77 15.32
C GLU A 394 -19.56 -3.58 14.44
N ILE A 395 -20.55 -3.73 13.58
CA ILE A 395 -20.98 -2.64 12.68
C ILE A 395 -22.01 -1.76 13.38
N GLN A 396 -21.85 -0.44 13.26
CA GLN A 396 -22.87 0.55 13.62
C GLN A 396 -23.22 1.37 12.39
N CYS A 397 -24.48 1.36 11.97
CA CYS A 397 -24.89 2.05 10.75
C CYS A 397 -25.29 3.50 11.02
N VAL A 398 -24.83 4.41 10.16
CA VAL A 398 -25.04 5.85 10.29
C VAL A 398 -25.48 6.43 8.94
N SER A 399 -26.62 7.13 8.88
CA SER A 399 -27.07 7.75 7.63
C SER A 399 -26.41 9.11 7.37
N ALA A 400 -26.15 9.42 6.09
CA ALA A 400 -25.83 10.76 5.61
C ALA A 400 -26.70 11.11 4.38
N LYS A 401 -26.55 12.34 3.88
CA LYS A 401 -27.38 12.89 2.78
C LYS A 401 -26.75 12.71 1.39
N SER A 402 -25.44 12.51 1.35
CA SER A 402 -24.65 12.39 0.12
C SER A 402 -23.33 11.69 0.44
N PRO A 403 -22.65 11.13 -0.58
CA PRO A 403 -21.28 10.62 -0.43
C PRO A 403 -20.34 11.64 0.21
N GLN A 404 -20.40 12.90 -0.24
CA GLN A 404 -19.57 13.98 0.31
C GLN A 404 -19.81 14.19 1.81
N HIS A 405 -21.06 14.17 2.26
CA HIS A 405 -21.37 14.31 3.69
C HIS A 405 -20.84 13.13 4.51
N CYS A 406 -20.78 11.91 3.95
CA CYS A 406 -20.07 10.80 4.60
C CYS A 406 -18.57 11.10 4.73
N MET A 407 -17.93 11.57 3.65
CA MET A 407 -16.49 11.88 3.64
C MET A 407 -16.13 12.95 4.69
N GLU A 408 -16.91 14.04 4.76
CA GLU A 408 -16.77 15.10 5.77
C GLU A 408 -16.84 14.54 7.20
N ARG A 409 -17.81 13.65 7.45
CA ARG A 409 -17.99 13.03 8.78
C ARG A 409 -16.93 11.99 9.12
N ILE A 410 -16.36 11.32 8.12
CA ILE A 410 -15.22 10.40 8.31
C ILE A 410 -13.98 11.20 8.68
N GLN A 411 -13.71 12.31 7.97
CA GLN A 411 -12.62 13.22 8.27
C GLN A 411 -12.76 13.85 9.67
N ALA A 412 -13.99 14.14 10.10
CA ALA A 412 -14.30 14.64 11.45
C ALA A 412 -14.38 13.54 12.54
N GLU A 413 -13.94 12.30 12.26
CA GLU A 413 -13.92 11.17 13.19
C GLU A 413 -15.30 10.76 13.76
N GLN A 414 -16.40 11.11 13.08
CA GLN A 414 -17.77 10.78 13.49
C GLN A 414 -18.29 9.48 12.87
N VAL A 415 -17.67 9.06 11.77
CA VAL A 415 -17.97 7.86 10.98
C VAL A 415 -16.63 7.23 10.59
N ASP A 416 -16.58 5.95 10.24
CA ASP A 416 -15.31 5.23 10.00
C ASP A 416 -15.17 4.71 8.57
N ALA A 417 -16.28 4.31 7.93
CA ALA A 417 -16.26 3.69 6.61
C ALA A 417 -17.46 4.10 5.75
N VAL A 418 -17.28 4.08 4.42
CA VAL A 418 -18.33 4.24 3.41
C VAL A 418 -17.94 3.53 2.12
N THR A 419 -18.87 2.85 1.44
CA THR A 419 -18.63 2.28 0.10
C THR A 419 -18.85 3.37 -0.95
N LEU A 420 -17.87 3.61 -1.82
CA LEU A 420 -17.88 4.69 -2.80
C LEU A 420 -17.62 4.20 -4.23
N SER A 421 -18.18 4.94 -5.19
CA SER A 421 -17.95 4.77 -6.63
C SER A 421 -16.64 5.42 -7.09
N GLY A 422 -16.21 5.20 -8.33
CA GLY A 422 -14.93 5.72 -8.86
C GLY A 422 -14.75 7.23 -8.71
N GLU A 423 -15.76 8.03 -9.04
CA GLU A 423 -15.71 9.50 -8.92
C GLU A 423 -15.68 9.95 -7.46
N ASP A 424 -16.46 9.30 -6.60
CA ASP A 424 -16.48 9.59 -5.17
C ASP A 424 -15.16 9.18 -4.49
N ILE A 425 -14.53 8.07 -4.90
CA ILE A 425 -13.22 7.63 -4.41
C ILE A 425 -12.16 8.68 -4.75
N TYR A 426 -12.21 9.28 -5.96
CA TYR A 426 -11.29 10.36 -6.34
C TYR A 426 -11.44 11.55 -5.39
N THR A 427 -12.68 11.97 -5.13
CA THR A 427 -12.97 13.08 -4.22
C THR A 427 -12.55 12.75 -2.78
N ALA A 428 -12.86 11.53 -2.32
CA ALA A 428 -12.50 11.02 -1.00
C ALA A 428 -10.99 11.05 -0.76
N GLY A 429 -10.21 10.58 -1.74
CA GLY A 429 -8.75 10.57 -1.63
C GLY A 429 -8.13 11.96 -1.79
N LYS A 430 -8.51 12.71 -2.83
CA LYS A 430 -7.90 14.00 -3.16
C LYS A 430 -8.27 15.11 -2.18
N THR A 431 -9.54 15.21 -1.78
CA THR A 431 -10.05 16.31 -0.97
C THR A 431 -10.09 15.97 0.51
N TYR A 432 -10.43 14.71 0.86
CA TYR A 432 -10.62 14.30 2.25
C TYR A 432 -9.48 13.42 2.81
N GLY A 433 -8.51 13.03 1.98
CA GLY A 433 -7.37 12.21 2.41
C GLY A 433 -7.73 10.77 2.78
N LEU A 434 -8.88 10.26 2.34
CA LEU A 434 -9.33 8.89 2.62
C LEU A 434 -8.57 7.87 1.76
N VAL A 435 -8.49 6.63 2.26
CA VAL A 435 -7.82 5.51 1.62
C VAL A 435 -8.76 4.31 1.46
N PRO A 436 -8.60 3.49 0.41
CA PRO A 436 -9.37 2.26 0.26
C PRO A 436 -8.94 1.21 1.30
N ALA A 437 -9.90 0.48 1.85
CA ALA A 437 -9.68 -0.62 2.79
C ALA A 437 -10.03 -2.00 2.21
N ALA A 438 -11.04 -2.05 1.34
CA ALA A 438 -11.45 -3.24 0.60
C ALA A 438 -12.18 -2.80 -0.68
N GLY A 439 -12.19 -3.66 -1.69
CA GLY A 439 -12.88 -3.40 -2.95
C GLY A 439 -13.94 -4.43 -3.27
N GLU A 440 -14.87 -4.07 -4.14
CA GLU A 440 -15.78 -5.03 -4.80
C GLU A 440 -15.06 -5.72 -5.97
N HIS A 441 -15.33 -7.01 -6.15
CA HIS A 441 -14.90 -7.75 -7.33
C HIS A 441 -16.12 -8.35 -8.01
N TYR A 442 -16.21 -8.11 -9.31
CA TYR A 442 -17.28 -8.61 -10.18
C TYR A 442 -16.76 -9.77 -11.02
N ALA A 443 -17.67 -10.56 -11.58
CA ALA A 443 -17.28 -11.64 -12.49
C ALA A 443 -16.49 -11.07 -13.69
N PRO A 444 -15.50 -11.78 -14.24
CA PRO A 444 -14.79 -11.34 -15.45
C PRO A 444 -15.71 -11.06 -16.63
N GLU A 445 -16.83 -11.78 -16.69
CA GLU A 445 -17.86 -11.63 -17.72
C GLU A 445 -18.81 -10.46 -17.45
N ASP A 446 -18.82 -9.95 -16.20
CA ASP A 446 -19.60 -8.77 -15.81
C ASP A 446 -18.90 -7.47 -16.25
N SER A 447 -18.98 -7.25 -17.55
CA SER A 447 -18.58 -6.03 -18.23
C SER A 447 -19.50 -4.83 -17.96
N SER A 448 -20.50 -4.97 -17.10
CA SER A 448 -21.37 -3.86 -16.74
C SER A 448 -20.81 -3.02 -15.59
N ASN A 449 -20.04 -3.63 -14.68
CA ASN A 449 -19.54 -3.00 -13.45
C ASN A 449 -18.02 -2.76 -13.41
N SER A 450 -17.23 -3.51 -14.20
CA SER A 450 -15.82 -3.21 -14.45
C SER A 450 -15.53 -3.37 -15.94
N TYR A 451 -15.40 -2.24 -16.65
CA TYR A 451 -15.17 -2.25 -18.09
C TYR A 451 -14.16 -1.20 -18.53
N TYR A 452 -13.54 -1.47 -19.67
CA TYR A 452 -12.67 -0.53 -20.36
C TYR A 452 -13.47 0.45 -21.21
N VAL A 453 -13.12 1.73 -21.10
CA VAL A 453 -13.61 2.82 -21.95
C VAL A 453 -12.75 2.88 -23.21
N VAL A 454 -13.35 2.81 -24.38
CA VAL A 454 -12.61 2.75 -25.65
C VAL A 454 -13.13 3.78 -26.66
N ALA A 455 -12.25 4.20 -27.56
CA ALA A 455 -12.57 4.99 -28.74
C ALA A 455 -12.60 4.06 -29.95
N VAL A 456 -13.78 3.78 -30.49
CA VAL A 456 -13.98 2.86 -31.62
C VAL A 456 -14.09 3.64 -32.91
N VAL A 457 -13.43 3.14 -33.95
CA VAL A 457 -13.48 3.66 -35.32
C VAL A 457 -13.72 2.52 -36.31
N ARG A 458 -14.17 2.84 -37.52
CA ARG A 458 -14.23 1.86 -38.61
C ARG A 458 -12.82 1.51 -39.10
N ARG A 459 -12.62 0.26 -39.49
CA ARG A 459 -11.44 -0.19 -40.24
C ARG A 459 -11.57 0.31 -41.69
N ASP A 460 -10.94 1.45 -41.97
CA ASP A 460 -10.76 1.98 -43.33
C ASP A 460 -9.30 2.36 -43.53
N SER A 461 -8.61 1.60 -44.38
CA SER A 461 -7.20 1.81 -44.71
C SER A 461 -6.95 3.12 -45.48
N SER A 462 -7.97 3.69 -46.10
CA SER A 462 -7.86 4.88 -46.96
C SER A 462 -7.99 6.19 -46.17
N HIS A 463 -8.67 6.15 -45.02
CA HIS A 463 -8.91 7.31 -44.15
C HIS A 463 -8.57 6.99 -42.70
N ALA A 464 -7.47 6.27 -42.48
CA ALA A 464 -7.00 5.97 -41.15
C ALA A 464 -6.55 7.25 -40.42
N PHE A 465 -6.94 7.36 -39.15
CA PHE A 465 -6.50 8.42 -38.25
C PHE A 465 -6.30 7.86 -36.84
N THR A 466 -5.58 8.62 -36.03
CA THR A 466 -5.20 8.27 -34.66
C THR A 466 -5.96 9.13 -33.64
N LEU A 467 -5.79 8.84 -32.35
CA LEU A 467 -6.40 9.63 -31.26
C LEU A 467 -5.98 11.11 -31.32
N ASP A 468 -4.77 11.39 -31.79
CA ASP A 468 -4.19 12.73 -31.88
C ASP A 468 -4.80 13.57 -33.02
N GLU A 469 -5.45 12.91 -33.98
CA GLU A 469 -6.03 13.49 -35.20
C GLU A 469 -7.56 13.62 -35.12
N LEU A 470 -8.13 13.53 -33.91
CA LEU A 470 -9.58 13.64 -33.69
C LEU A 470 -10.15 15.04 -33.94
N ARG A 471 -9.32 16.08 -33.97
CA ARG A 471 -9.77 17.46 -34.19
C ARG A 471 -10.46 17.58 -35.55
N GLY A 472 -11.67 18.13 -35.57
CA GLY A 472 -12.48 18.31 -36.77
C GLY A 472 -13.19 17.03 -37.26
N LYS A 473 -13.01 15.89 -36.60
CA LYS A 473 -13.78 14.68 -36.87
C LYS A 473 -15.20 14.78 -36.28
N ARG A 474 -16.05 13.83 -36.65
CA ARG A 474 -17.41 13.68 -36.14
C ARG A 474 -17.45 12.65 -35.02
N SER A 475 -18.09 12.95 -33.89
CA SER A 475 -18.06 12.06 -32.71
C SER A 475 -19.45 11.57 -32.24
N CYS A 476 -19.49 10.33 -31.76
CA CYS A 476 -20.69 9.70 -31.20
C CYS A 476 -20.48 9.37 -29.72
N HIS A 477 -21.41 9.82 -28.87
CA HIS A 477 -21.33 9.71 -27.43
C HIS A 477 -22.59 9.07 -26.85
N ALA A 478 -22.45 8.23 -25.83
CA ALA A 478 -23.60 7.57 -25.20
C ALA A 478 -24.58 8.55 -24.55
N GLY A 479 -24.07 9.69 -24.09
CA GLY A 479 -24.85 10.76 -23.45
C GLY A 479 -23.95 11.64 -22.59
N PHE A 480 -24.41 12.86 -22.33
CA PHE A 480 -23.74 13.79 -21.42
C PHE A 480 -23.68 13.21 -20.01
N GLY A 481 -22.51 13.26 -19.37
CA GLY A 481 -22.25 12.68 -18.04
C GLY A 481 -22.19 11.15 -18.02
N SER A 482 -22.11 10.50 -19.18
CA SER A 482 -21.82 9.06 -19.22
C SER A 482 -20.34 8.82 -18.92
N PRO A 483 -19.97 7.93 -17.99
CA PRO A 483 -18.56 7.69 -17.67
C PRO A 483 -17.73 7.27 -18.89
N ALA A 484 -18.22 6.29 -19.67
CA ALA A 484 -17.55 5.83 -20.89
C ALA A 484 -17.84 6.70 -22.13
N GLY A 485 -18.99 7.37 -22.15
CA GLY A 485 -19.43 8.13 -23.32
C GLY A 485 -18.97 9.59 -23.32
N TRP A 486 -18.59 10.13 -22.15
CA TRP A 486 -18.34 11.56 -21.98
C TRP A 486 -17.19 11.83 -20.99
N ASP A 487 -17.32 11.47 -19.71
CA ASP A 487 -16.40 11.96 -18.67
C ASP A 487 -14.96 11.48 -18.88
N VAL A 488 -14.78 10.17 -19.11
CA VAL A 488 -13.45 9.61 -19.35
C VAL A 488 -12.87 10.09 -20.68
N PRO A 489 -13.57 9.99 -21.83
CA PRO A 489 -13.00 10.45 -23.10
C PRO A 489 -12.69 11.95 -23.13
N VAL A 490 -13.62 12.80 -22.72
CA VAL A 490 -13.44 14.26 -22.74
C VAL A 490 -12.35 14.64 -21.75
N GLY A 491 -12.38 14.08 -20.54
CA GLY A 491 -11.34 14.26 -19.54
C GLY A 491 -9.96 13.88 -20.05
N ALA A 492 -9.81 12.71 -20.67
CA ALA A 492 -8.55 12.24 -21.23
C ALA A 492 -8.03 13.16 -22.35
N LEU A 493 -8.92 13.67 -23.22
CA LEU A 493 -8.55 14.60 -24.29
C LEU A 493 -8.15 15.99 -23.76
N ILE A 494 -8.80 16.47 -22.71
CA ILE A 494 -8.42 17.73 -22.04
C ILE A 494 -7.08 17.57 -21.34
N GLN A 495 -6.89 16.49 -20.59
CA GLN A 495 -5.66 16.22 -19.85
C GLN A 495 -4.44 16.09 -20.78
N ARG A 496 -4.64 15.51 -21.96
CA ARG A 496 -3.61 15.44 -23.01
C ARG A 496 -3.41 16.76 -23.77
N GLY A 497 -4.24 17.77 -23.51
CA GLY A 497 -4.13 19.11 -24.08
C GLY A 497 -4.71 19.27 -25.49
N PHE A 498 -5.44 18.27 -26.00
CA PHE A 498 -6.13 18.34 -27.30
C PHE A 498 -7.32 19.28 -27.27
N ILE A 499 -8.07 19.27 -26.16
CA ILE A 499 -9.17 20.19 -25.88
C ILE A 499 -8.71 21.14 -24.78
N ARG A 500 -8.92 22.45 -24.97
CA ARG A 500 -8.52 23.49 -24.00
C ARG A 500 -9.73 24.39 -23.71
N PRO A 501 -10.54 24.05 -22.71
CA PRO A 501 -11.70 24.86 -22.36
C PRO A 501 -11.30 26.26 -21.91
N LYS A 502 -11.96 27.28 -22.47
CA LYS A 502 -11.88 28.66 -21.98
C LYS A 502 -12.96 28.88 -20.94
N ASP A 503 -12.65 29.65 -19.90
CA ASP A 503 -13.59 30.01 -18.83
C ASP A 503 -14.41 28.83 -18.31
N CYS A 504 -13.78 27.66 -18.31
CA CYS A 504 -14.33 26.45 -17.76
C CYS A 504 -15.51 25.84 -18.53
N ASP A 505 -15.78 26.35 -19.73
CA ASP A 505 -16.83 25.86 -20.61
C ASP A 505 -16.39 24.65 -21.45
N VAL A 506 -16.47 23.48 -20.83
CA VAL A 506 -16.15 22.19 -21.47
C VAL A 506 -17.07 21.91 -22.66
N LEU A 507 -18.36 22.24 -22.54
CA LEU A 507 -19.33 21.99 -23.60
C LEU A 507 -18.96 22.74 -24.87
N THR A 508 -18.69 24.05 -24.77
CA THR A 508 -18.26 24.86 -25.91
C THR A 508 -16.93 24.36 -26.47
N ALA A 509 -15.96 24.02 -25.62
CA ALA A 509 -14.66 23.54 -26.07
C ALA A 509 -14.74 22.22 -26.87
N VAL A 510 -15.57 21.27 -26.41
CA VAL A 510 -15.81 20.03 -27.14
C VAL A 510 -16.56 20.31 -28.45
N SER A 511 -17.52 21.25 -28.42
CA SER A 511 -18.32 21.65 -29.58
C SER A 511 -17.51 22.32 -30.70
N GLU A 512 -16.37 22.92 -30.35
CA GLU A 512 -15.40 23.51 -31.29
C GLU A 512 -14.31 22.50 -31.72
N PHE A 513 -14.06 21.48 -30.91
CA PHE A 513 -13.04 20.46 -31.20
C PHE A 513 -13.52 19.46 -32.25
N PHE A 514 -14.74 18.94 -32.10
CA PHE A 514 -15.39 18.09 -33.10
C PHE A 514 -16.22 18.94 -34.05
N ASN A 515 -16.22 18.59 -35.35
CA ASN A 515 -16.99 19.34 -36.35
C ASN A 515 -18.50 19.21 -36.14
N ALA A 516 -18.94 18.01 -35.74
CA ALA A 516 -20.30 17.70 -35.37
C ALA A 516 -20.30 16.49 -34.44
N SER A 517 -21.26 16.40 -33.53
CA SER A 517 -21.39 15.27 -32.62
C SER A 517 -22.84 14.84 -32.43
N CYS A 518 -23.04 13.66 -31.86
CA CYS A 518 -24.26 13.34 -31.14
C CYS A 518 -23.93 13.09 -29.66
N VAL A 519 -24.38 13.99 -28.79
CA VAL A 519 -24.23 13.95 -27.34
C VAL A 519 -25.60 14.16 -26.70
N PRO A 520 -26.42 13.11 -26.58
CA PRO A 520 -27.75 13.21 -25.99
C PRO A 520 -27.74 13.72 -24.54
N VAL A 521 -28.73 14.53 -24.16
CA VAL A 521 -28.80 15.17 -22.84
C VAL A 521 -30.23 15.38 -22.36
N ASN A 522 -30.45 15.33 -21.04
CA ASN A 522 -31.75 15.65 -20.44
C ASN A 522 -31.83 17.15 -20.15
N ASN A 523 -32.89 17.81 -20.64
CA ASN A 523 -33.17 19.24 -20.44
C ASN A 523 -31.99 20.20 -20.79
N PRO A 524 -31.56 20.27 -22.06
CA PRO A 524 -30.49 21.17 -22.46
C PRO A 524 -30.87 22.65 -22.24
N LYS A 525 -30.15 23.36 -21.37
CA LYS A 525 -30.10 24.83 -21.33
C LYS A 525 -28.74 25.27 -21.88
N ASN A 526 -28.72 26.19 -22.86
CA ASN A 526 -27.50 26.70 -23.48
C ASN A 526 -26.55 25.62 -24.03
N TYR A 527 -27.12 24.55 -24.61
CA TYR A 527 -26.34 23.43 -25.15
C TYR A 527 -25.91 23.71 -26.59
N PRO A 528 -24.60 23.67 -26.93
CA PRO A 528 -24.12 23.96 -28.28
C PRO A 528 -24.76 23.05 -29.35
N SER A 529 -25.24 23.64 -30.45
CA SER A 529 -26.00 22.90 -31.48
C SER A 529 -25.16 21.85 -32.22
N SER A 530 -23.84 22.06 -32.35
CA SER A 530 -22.94 21.08 -32.98
C SER A 530 -22.88 19.76 -32.19
N LEU A 531 -23.12 19.78 -30.88
CA LEU A 531 -23.17 18.57 -30.05
C LEU A 531 -24.39 17.69 -30.31
N CYS A 532 -25.44 18.23 -30.95
CA CYS A 532 -26.66 17.51 -31.31
C CYS A 532 -26.83 17.33 -32.82
N ALA A 533 -25.87 17.80 -33.63
CA ALA A 533 -26.00 17.87 -35.08
C ALA A 533 -26.18 16.48 -35.72
N LEU A 534 -25.47 15.47 -35.20
CA LEU A 534 -25.49 14.10 -35.73
C LEU A 534 -26.58 13.21 -35.13
N CYS A 535 -27.23 13.64 -34.05
CA CYS A 535 -28.33 12.87 -33.48
C CYS A 535 -29.47 12.72 -34.51
N VAL A 536 -30.37 11.76 -34.35
CA VAL A 536 -31.37 11.45 -35.39
C VAL A 536 -32.80 11.42 -34.86
N GLY A 537 -33.00 11.37 -33.55
CA GLY A 537 -34.30 11.21 -32.92
C GLY A 537 -34.87 9.80 -33.12
N ASP A 538 -36.17 9.69 -32.91
CA ASP A 538 -36.95 8.48 -33.16
C ASP A 538 -37.14 8.22 -34.67
N GLU A 539 -37.88 7.17 -35.01
CA GLU A 539 -38.18 6.80 -36.41
C GLU A 539 -38.94 7.90 -37.19
N GLN A 540 -39.57 8.88 -36.51
CA GLN A 540 -40.20 10.03 -37.15
C GLN A 540 -39.33 11.30 -37.11
N GLY A 541 -38.07 11.20 -36.64
CA GLY A 541 -37.15 12.32 -36.47
C GLY A 541 -37.52 13.26 -35.32
N ARG A 542 -38.42 12.86 -34.42
CA ARG A 542 -38.76 13.61 -33.20
C ARG A 542 -37.84 13.21 -32.06
N ASN A 543 -37.86 13.95 -30.95
CA ASN A 543 -37.04 13.66 -29.78
C ASN A 543 -35.53 13.65 -30.07
N LYS A 544 -35.08 14.49 -31.02
CA LYS A 544 -33.66 14.60 -31.39
C LYS A 544 -32.83 15.05 -30.18
N CYS A 545 -31.74 14.35 -29.90
CA CYS A 545 -30.76 14.65 -28.85
C CYS A 545 -31.30 14.53 -27.40
N VAL A 546 -32.45 13.89 -27.17
CA VAL A 546 -32.94 13.66 -25.80
C VAL A 546 -32.10 12.60 -25.10
N GLY A 547 -31.82 12.80 -23.81
CA GLY A 547 -31.02 11.89 -22.98
C GLY A 547 -31.74 10.61 -22.54
N ASN A 548 -32.49 9.98 -23.45
CA ASN A 548 -33.18 8.71 -23.21
C ASN A 548 -33.33 7.91 -24.53
N SER A 549 -33.88 6.69 -24.44
CA SER A 549 -33.97 5.74 -25.55
C SER A 549 -34.90 6.12 -26.71
N GLN A 550 -35.59 7.27 -26.65
CA GLN A 550 -36.32 7.80 -27.81
C GLN A 550 -35.35 8.32 -28.90
N GLU A 551 -34.16 8.78 -28.51
CA GLU A 551 -33.08 9.07 -29.46
C GLU A 551 -32.38 7.77 -29.84
N ARG A 552 -32.37 7.41 -31.12
CA ARG A 552 -31.77 6.14 -31.57
C ARG A 552 -30.27 6.09 -31.38
N TYR A 553 -29.59 7.23 -31.31
CA TYR A 553 -28.16 7.31 -30.99
C TYR A 553 -27.85 7.46 -29.49
N TYR A 554 -28.83 7.28 -28.61
CA TYR A 554 -28.63 7.29 -27.15
C TYR A 554 -28.06 5.98 -26.60
N GLY A 555 -27.28 6.11 -25.53
CA GLY A 555 -26.64 4.99 -24.83
C GLY A 555 -25.46 4.41 -25.61
N TYR A 556 -24.77 3.43 -25.02
CA TYR A 556 -23.58 2.84 -25.66
C TYR A 556 -23.91 2.19 -27.02
N ARG A 557 -25.05 1.49 -27.10
CA ARG A 557 -25.56 0.90 -28.34
C ARG A 557 -25.84 1.96 -29.41
N GLY A 558 -26.52 3.05 -29.04
CA GLY A 558 -26.82 4.14 -29.98
C GLY A 558 -25.58 4.90 -30.44
N ALA A 559 -24.61 5.12 -29.55
CA ALA A 559 -23.34 5.74 -29.92
C ALA A 559 -22.54 4.87 -30.91
N PHE A 560 -22.55 3.55 -30.73
CA PHE A 560 -21.97 2.63 -31.72
C PHE A 560 -22.76 2.65 -33.03
N ARG A 561 -24.10 2.62 -32.98
CA ARG A 561 -24.95 2.76 -34.17
C ARG A 561 -24.67 4.04 -34.97
N CYS A 562 -24.43 5.16 -34.29
CA CYS A 562 -24.01 6.43 -34.91
C CYS A 562 -22.70 6.31 -35.72
N LEU A 563 -21.76 5.48 -35.27
CA LEU A 563 -20.55 5.17 -36.04
C LEU A 563 -20.85 4.24 -37.22
N VAL A 564 -21.66 3.19 -37.00
CA VAL A 564 -22.04 2.20 -38.03
C VAL A 564 -22.76 2.87 -39.20
N GLU A 565 -23.73 3.74 -38.92
CA GLU A 565 -24.52 4.44 -39.94
C GLU A 565 -23.77 5.62 -40.60
N ASN A 566 -22.45 5.73 -40.41
CA ASN A 566 -21.58 6.77 -40.96
C ASN A 566 -21.94 8.20 -40.54
N ALA A 567 -22.74 8.39 -39.48
CA ALA A 567 -23.03 9.71 -38.94
C ALA A 567 -21.78 10.30 -38.25
N GLY A 568 -21.06 9.49 -37.48
CA GLY A 568 -19.77 9.83 -36.87
C GLY A 568 -18.57 9.10 -37.46
N ASP A 569 -17.38 9.57 -37.09
CA ASP A 569 -16.08 8.97 -37.43
C ASP A 569 -15.50 8.19 -36.25
N VAL A 570 -15.83 8.57 -35.01
CA VAL A 570 -15.43 7.89 -33.77
C VAL A 570 -16.63 7.72 -32.82
N ALA A 571 -16.70 6.60 -32.11
CA ALA A 571 -17.64 6.39 -31.01
C ALA A 571 -16.92 6.11 -29.69
N PHE A 572 -17.34 6.77 -28.62
CA PHE A 572 -16.84 6.52 -27.27
C PHE A 572 -17.81 5.63 -26.50
N VAL A 573 -17.38 4.41 -26.21
CA VAL A 573 -18.24 3.34 -25.68
C VAL A 573 -17.47 2.41 -24.72
N ARG A 574 -18.16 1.42 -24.18
CA ARG A 574 -17.53 0.28 -23.48
C ARG A 574 -16.87 -0.64 -24.50
N HIS A 575 -15.80 -1.33 -24.09
CA HIS A 575 -15.15 -2.33 -24.95
C HIS A 575 -16.10 -3.45 -25.41
N THR A 576 -17.10 -3.82 -24.59
CA THR A 576 -18.07 -4.87 -24.95
C THR A 576 -19.07 -4.46 -26.01
N THR A 577 -19.34 -3.17 -26.17
CA THR A 577 -20.38 -2.66 -27.07
C THR A 577 -20.21 -3.15 -28.51
N VAL A 578 -18.98 -3.28 -29.00
CA VAL A 578 -18.72 -3.81 -30.35
C VAL A 578 -19.13 -5.28 -30.43
N PHE A 579 -18.71 -6.10 -29.48
CA PHE A 579 -19.03 -7.53 -29.46
C PHE A 579 -20.53 -7.79 -29.31
N ASP A 580 -21.21 -7.01 -28.47
CA ASP A 580 -22.67 -7.10 -28.26
C ASP A 580 -23.48 -6.77 -29.52
N ASN A 581 -22.89 -6.05 -30.48
CA ASN A 581 -23.59 -5.54 -31.67
C ASN A 581 -23.01 -6.05 -33.01
N THR A 582 -22.11 -7.03 -32.98
CA THR A 582 -21.50 -7.59 -34.19
C THR A 582 -21.55 -9.12 -34.16
N ASN A 583 -21.12 -9.77 -35.24
CA ASN A 583 -21.00 -11.23 -35.36
C ASN A 583 -22.32 -11.98 -35.03
N GLY A 584 -23.47 -11.37 -35.32
CA GLY A 584 -24.79 -11.94 -35.10
C GLY A 584 -25.35 -11.82 -33.67
N HIS A 585 -24.65 -11.17 -32.74
CA HIS A 585 -25.14 -10.99 -31.36
C HIS A 585 -26.33 -10.02 -31.25
N ASN A 586 -26.48 -9.10 -32.20
CA ASN A 586 -27.63 -8.21 -32.29
C ASN A 586 -28.40 -8.47 -33.61
N SER A 587 -29.64 -8.92 -33.49
CA SER A 587 -30.52 -9.27 -34.62
C SER A 587 -31.23 -8.08 -35.25
N GLU A 588 -31.06 -6.86 -34.73
CA GLU A 588 -31.66 -5.68 -35.36
C GLU A 588 -31.07 -5.39 -36.74
N PRO A 589 -31.88 -4.87 -37.69
CA PRO A 589 -31.45 -4.68 -39.08
C PRO A 589 -30.16 -3.87 -39.28
N TRP A 590 -29.88 -2.89 -38.42
CA TRP A 590 -28.69 -2.05 -38.52
C TRP A 590 -27.40 -2.77 -38.07
N ALA A 591 -27.51 -3.86 -37.33
CA ALA A 591 -26.40 -4.59 -36.71
C ALA A 591 -26.21 -6.03 -37.21
N ALA A 592 -27.24 -6.60 -37.84
CA ALA A 592 -27.31 -8.03 -38.17
C ALA A 592 -26.13 -8.57 -39.00
N GLU A 593 -25.56 -7.75 -39.89
CA GLU A 593 -24.48 -8.15 -40.81
C GLU A 593 -23.09 -7.60 -40.42
N LEU A 594 -22.98 -6.93 -39.27
CA LEU A 594 -21.72 -6.31 -38.86
C LEU A 594 -20.74 -7.36 -38.34
N ARG A 595 -19.45 -7.23 -38.68
CA ARG A 595 -18.38 -8.02 -38.09
C ARG A 595 -17.51 -7.18 -37.18
N SER A 596 -17.05 -7.75 -36.07
CA SER A 596 -16.16 -7.05 -35.14
C SER A 596 -14.84 -6.62 -35.80
N GLU A 597 -14.40 -7.38 -36.81
CA GLU A 597 -13.20 -7.16 -37.62
C GLU A 597 -13.22 -5.85 -38.41
N ASP A 598 -14.42 -5.31 -38.68
CA ASP A 598 -14.61 -4.09 -39.48
C ASP A 598 -14.40 -2.82 -38.63
N TYR A 599 -13.98 -2.98 -37.37
CA TYR A 599 -13.75 -1.90 -36.40
C TYR A 599 -12.39 -2.04 -35.70
N GLU A 600 -11.86 -0.92 -35.25
CA GLU A 600 -10.58 -0.82 -34.54
C GLU A 600 -10.69 0.16 -33.37
N LEU A 601 -9.75 0.06 -32.44
CA LEU A 601 -9.62 0.96 -31.30
C LEU A 601 -8.54 2.00 -31.58
N LEU A 602 -8.77 3.24 -31.14
CA LEU A 602 -7.73 4.27 -31.08
C LEU A 602 -7.04 4.21 -29.72
N CYS A 603 -5.72 4.01 -29.73
CA CYS A 603 -4.95 3.82 -28.51
C CYS A 603 -4.35 5.14 -28.02
N PRO A 604 -4.20 5.33 -26.70
CA PRO A 604 -3.58 6.53 -26.13
C PRO A 604 -2.12 6.79 -26.55
N ASN A 605 -1.42 5.79 -27.08
CA ASN A 605 -0.05 5.87 -27.58
C ASN A 605 0.02 6.23 -29.09
N GLY A 606 -1.09 6.61 -29.71
CA GLY A 606 -1.17 6.95 -31.13
C GLY A 606 -1.33 5.74 -32.06
N ALA A 607 -1.32 4.51 -31.54
CA ALA A 607 -1.56 3.32 -32.34
C ALA A 607 -3.05 3.06 -32.60
N ARG A 608 -3.33 2.10 -33.49
CA ARG A 608 -4.63 1.45 -33.63
C ARG A 608 -4.49 -0.02 -33.25
N ALA A 609 -5.55 -0.60 -32.68
CA ALA A 609 -5.56 -1.98 -32.25
C ALA A 609 -6.86 -2.69 -32.63
N GLU A 610 -6.81 -4.03 -32.69
CA GLU A 610 -8.01 -4.85 -32.83
C GLU A 610 -8.95 -4.62 -31.63
N VAL A 611 -10.26 -4.74 -31.84
CA VAL A 611 -11.23 -4.59 -30.75
C VAL A 611 -11.05 -5.61 -29.62
N SER A 612 -10.42 -6.76 -29.89
CA SER A 612 -10.06 -7.77 -28.89
C SER A 612 -8.89 -7.37 -27.99
N GLN A 613 -8.10 -6.36 -28.38
CA GLN A 613 -6.94 -5.87 -27.64
C GLN A 613 -7.28 -4.73 -26.67
N PHE A 614 -8.57 -4.56 -26.32
CA PHE A 614 -9.07 -3.48 -25.48
C PHE A 614 -8.33 -3.32 -24.13
N ALA A 615 -7.88 -4.43 -23.52
CA ALA A 615 -7.18 -4.36 -22.23
C ALA A 615 -5.85 -3.59 -22.33
N ALA A 616 -5.16 -3.68 -23.47
CA ALA A 616 -3.94 -2.93 -23.75
C ALA A 616 -4.20 -1.59 -24.46
N CYS A 617 -5.36 -1.43 -25.10
CA CYS A 617 -5.75 -0.24 -25.86
C CYS A 617 -7.12 0.29 -25.40
N ASN A 618 -7.11 1.13 -24.36
CA ASN A 618 -8.28 1.79 -23.81
C ASN A 618 -7.92 3.18 -23.27
N LEU A 619 -8.92 4.02 -23.04
CA LEU A 619 -8.76 5.35 -22.46
C LEU A 619 -8.67 5.32 -20.93
N ALA A 620 -9.38 4.39 -20.30
CA ALA A 620 -9.26 4.03 -18.89
C ALA A 620 -10.08 2.76 -18.62
N GLN A 621 -9.80 2.08 -17.50
CA GLN A 621 -10.69 1.11 -16.89
C GLN A 621 -11.60 1.80 -15.87
N ILE A 622 -12.91 1.53 -15.90
CA ILE A 622 -13.80 1.96 -14.82
C ILE A 622 -13.47 1.14 -13.56
N PRO A 623 -13.06 1.79 -12.47
CA PRO A 623 -12.63 1.09 -11.28
C PRO A 623 -13.83 0.53 -10.50
N PRO A 624 -13.68 -0.63 -9.85
CA PRO A 624 -14.68 -1.15 -8.94
C PRO A 624 -14.88 -0.24 -7.72
N HIS A 625 -16.03 -0.38 -7.07
CA HIS A 625 -16.33 0.32 -5.84
C HIS A 625 -15.38 -0.12 -4.73
N ALA A 626 -15.16 0.78 -3.75
CA ALA A 626 -14.31 0.48 -2.60
C ALA A 626 -14.87 1.06 -1.31
N VAL A 627 -14.60 0.34 -0.22
CA VAL A 627 -14.80 0.83 1.14
C VAL A 627 -13.67 1.79 1.47
N MET A 628 -14.02 3.06 1.69
CA MET A 628 -13.08 4.14 1.98
C MET A 628 -13.09 4.46 3.47
N VAL A 629 -11.90 4.64 4.05
CA VAL A 629 -11.66 4.90 5.47
C VAL A 629 -10.58 5.96 5.67
N ARG A 630 -10.35 6.41 6.92
CA ARG A 630 -9.20 7.28 7.23
C ARG A 630 -7.86 6.52 7.15
N PRO A 631 -6.73 7.21 6.88
CA PRO A 631 -5.40 6.58 6.81
C PRO A 631 -4.92 5.87 8.08
N ASP A 632 -5.42 6.27 9.26
CA ASP A 632 -5.11 5.68 10.56
C ASP A 632 -5.95 4.44 10.88
N THR A 633 -7.06 4.23 10.15
CA THR A 633 -7.88 3.02 10.28
C THR A 633 -7.11 1.80 9.79
N ASN A 634 -7.06 0.73 10.59
CA ASN A 634 -6.45 -0.53 10.18
C ASN A 634 -7.29 -1.22 9.07
N ILE A 635 -6.85 -1.07 7.83
CA ILE A 635 -7.52 -1.62 6.65
C ILE A 635 -7.62 -3.16 6.67
N PHE A 636 -6.66 -3.86 7.28
CA PHE A 636 -6.66 -5.32 7.34
C PHE A 636 -7.80 -5.85 8.23
N THR A 637 -8.17 -5.08 9.25
CA THR A 637 -9.34 -5.40 10.08
C THR A 637 -10.65 -5.22 9.32
N VAL A 638 -10.75 -4.18 8.49
CA VAL A 638 -11.94 -3.95 7.65
C VAL A 638 -12.08 -5.06 6.61
N TYR A 639 -11.01 -5.36 5.87
CA TYR A 639 -11.04 -6.47 4.91
C TYR A 639 -11.24 -7.82 5.62
N GLY A 640 -10.59 -8.06 6.77
CA GLY A 640 -10.75 -9.28 7.54
C GLY A 640 -12.18 -9.53 8.02
N LEU A 641 -12.89 -8.47 8.41
CA LEU A 641 -14.33 -8.54 8.70
C LEU A 641 -15.13 -8.96 7.46
N LEU A 642 -14.89 -8.31 6.32
CA LEU A 642 -15.64 -8.58 5.08
C LEU A 642 -15.33 -9.97 4.50
N ASP A 643 -14.08 -10.42 4.57
CA ASP A 643 -13.66 -11.74 4.10
C ASP A 643 -14.28 -12.87 4.92
N LYS A 644 -14.36 -12.72 6.25
CA LYS A 644 -15.08 -13.69 7.09
C LYS A 644 -16.59 -13.60 6.94
N ALA A 645 -17.12 -12.40 6.69
CA ALA A 645 -18.55 -12.22 6.44
C ALA A 645 -18.98 -12.89 5.13
N GLN A 646 -18.23 -12.71 4.04
CA GLN A 646 -18.61 -13.28 2.74
C GLN A 646 -18.55 -14.82 2.75
N ASP A 647 -17.65 -15.44 3.52
CA ASP A 647 -17.64 -16.90 3.73
C ASP A 647 -18.99 -17.41 4.31
N LEU A 648 -19.72 -16.55 5.03
CA LEU A 648 -20.98 -16.88 5.71
C LEU A 648 -22.23 -16.36 4.98
N PHE A 649 -22.12 -15.25 4.26
CA PHE A 649 -23.25 -14.48 3.73
C PHE A 649 -23.11 -14.08 2.26
N GLY A 650 -21.99 -14.41 1.60
CA GLY A 650 -21.74 -14.09 0.20
C GLY A 650 -22.53 -14.97 -0.79
N ASP A 651 -22.80 -16.22 -0.42
CA ASP A 651 -23.72 -17.11 -1.15
C ASP A 651 -25.16 -16.82 -0.75
N ASP A 652 -26.02 -16.47 -1.71
CA ASP A 652 -27.44 -16.21 -1.48
C ASP A 652 -28.23 -17.41 -0.96
N HIS A 653 -27.69 -18.63 -1.09
CA HIS A 653 -28.27 -19.87 -0.57
C HIS A 653 -27.76 -20.23 0.83
N ASN A 654 -27.04 -19.33 1.51
CA ASN A 654 -26.54 -19.56 2.86
C ASN A 654 -27.67 -19.82 3.87
N LYS A 655 -27.35 -20.58 4.93
CA LYS A 655 -28.30 -20.91 6.01
C LYS A 655 -28.36 -19.84 7.11
N ASN A 656 -27.59 -18.77 7.00
CA ASN A 656 -27.41 -17.75 8.03
C ASN A 656 -28.43 -16.60 7.93
N GLY A 657 -29.27 -16.58 6.88
CA GLY A 657 -30.46 -15.73 6.79
C GLY A 657 -30.20 -14.27 6.42
N PHE A 658 -28.99 -13.93 5.97
CA PHE A 658 -28.64 -12.61 5.43
C PHE A 658 -27.85 -12.79 4.13
N LYS A 659 -28.11 -11.92 3.14
CA LYS A 659 -27.42 -11.94 1.85
C LYS A 659 -26.64 -10.64 1.69
N MET A 660 -25.32 -10.76 1.62
CA MET A 660 -24.42 -9.60 1.66
C MET A 660 -24.50 -8.76 0.38
N PHE A 661 -24.49 -9.44 -0.77
CA PHE A 661 -24.44 -8.83 -2.10
C PHE A 661 -25.79 -8.91 -2.84
N ASP A 662 -26.91 -9.05 -2.13
CA ASP A 662 -28.26 -9.07 -2.73
C ASP A 662 -29.17 -8.07 -1.98
N SER A 663 -29.70 -7.10 -2.72
CA SER A 663 -30.57 -6.03 -2.22
C SER A 663 -32.07 -6.29 -2.45
N SER A 664 -32.46 -7.41 -3.05
CA SER A 664 -33.83 -7.72 -3.47
C SER A 664 -34.87 -7.64 -2.34
N ASN A 665 -34.47 -7.95 -1.10
CA ASN A 665 -35.33 -7.91 0.08
C ASN A 665 -35.66 -6.48 0.58
N TYR A 666 -35.03 -5.45 0.03
CA TYR A 666 -35.11 -4.07 0.55
C TYR A 666 -35.74 -3.08 -0.43
N HIS A 667 -36.42 -3.57 -1.47
CA HIS A 667 -37.04 -2.73 -2.51
C HIS A 667 -36.08 -1.71 -3.14
N GLY A 668 -34.82 -2.10 -3.29
CA GLY A 668 -33.75 -1.30 -3.89
C GLY A 668 -32.77 -2.18 -4.64
N GLN A 669 -31.78 -1.55 -5.26
CA GLN A 669 -30.67 -2.19 -5.96
C GLN A 669 -29.37 -1.57 -5.47
N ASP A 670 -28.29 -2.33 -5.51
CA ASP A 670 -26.93 -1.88 -5.18
C ASP A 670 -26.84 -1.17 -3.81
N LEU A 671 -27.51 -1.71 -2.78
CA LEU A 671 -27.48 -1.16 -1.42
C LEU A 671 -26.24 -1.66 -0.67
N LEU A 672 -25.41 -0.76 -0.13
CA LEU A 672 -24.09 -0.98 0.49
C LEU A 672 -22.99 -1.46 -0.46
N PHE A 673 -23.32 -2.44 -1.28
CA PHE A 673 -22.47 -3.03 -2.30
C PHE A 673 -23.31 -3.24 -3.57
N LYS A 674 -22.66 -3.34 -4.73
CA LYS A 674 -23.39 -3.71 -5.94
C LYS A 674 -23.93 -5.13 -5.84
N ASP A 675 -25.12 -5.35 -6.39
CA ASP A 675 -25.76 -6.66 -6.41
C ASP A 675 -25.02 -7.67 -7.31
N ALA A 676 -24.12 -7.17 -8.16
CA ALA A 676 -23.25 -7.99 -9.00
C ALA A 676 -21.90 -8.35 -8.34
N THR A 677 -21.68 -7.95 -7.09
CA THR A 677 -20.46 -8.27 -6.36
C THR A 677 -20.37 -9.77 -6.13
N VAL A 678 -19.32 -10.40 -6.64
CA VAL A 678 -19.02 -11.81 -6.40
C VAL A 678 -18.34 -12.00 -5.05
N ARG A 679 -17.43 -11.08 -4.70
CA ARG A 679 -16.71 -11.07 -3.43
C ARG A 679 -16.11 -9.70 -3.14
N ALA A 680 -15.84 -9.43 -1.87
CA ALA A 680 -14.91 -8.41 -1.46
C ALA A 680 -13.46 -8.89 -1.72
N VAL A 681 -12.58 -7.94 -2.04
CA VAL A 681 -11.15 -8.17 -2.30
C VAL A 681 -10.29 -7.22 -1.48
N PRO A 682 -9.07 -7.65 -1.11
CA PRO A 682 -8.14 -6.78 -0.41
C PRO A 682 -7.62 -5.72 -1.38
N VAL A 683 -7.19 -4.58 -0.84
CA VAL A 683 -6.56 -3.53 -1.67
C VAL A 683 -5.17 -3.92 -2.17
N GLY A 684 -4.49 -4.82 -1.46
CA GLY A 684 -3.09 -5.19 -1.74
C GLY A 684 -2.21 -3.95 -1.82
N GLU A 685 -1.41 -3.84 -2.87
CA GLU A 685 -0.52 -2.69 -3.09
C GLU A 685 -1.27 -1.39 -3.48
N LYS A 686 -2.55 -1.46 -3.85
CA LYS A 686 -3.38 -0.31 -4.28
C LYS A 686 -3.96 0.47 -3.09
N THR A 687 -3.14 0.78 -2.10
CA THR A 687 -3.53 1.41 -0.83
C THR A 687 -3.87 2.91 -0.91
N THR A 688 -3.73 3.53 -2.08
CA THR A 688 -4.07 4.95 -2.30
C THR A 688 -5.21 5.06 -3.31
N TYR A 689 -5.96 6.16 -3.28
CA TYR A 689 -7.01 6.40 -4.27
C TYR A 689 -6.46 6.39 -5.71
N ARG A 690 -5.25 6.90 -5.94
CA ARG A 690 -4.59 6.86 -7.26
C ARG A 690 -4.28 5.42 -7.70
N GLY A 691 -3.75 4.61 -6.78
CA GLY A 691 -3.46 3.21 -7.05
C GLY A 691 -4.72 2.39 -7.32
N TRP A 692 -5.79 2.64 -6.57
CA TRP A 692 -7.07 1.93 -6.73
C TRP A 692 -7.79 2.29 -8.03
N LEU A 693 -7.91 3.59 -8.32
CA LEU A 693 -8.59 4.09 -9.50
C LEU A 693 -7.81 3.84 -10.80
N GLY A 694 -6.49 3.75 -10.73
CA GLY A 694 -5.62 3.70 -11.89
C GLY A 694 -5.31 5.09 -12.46
N LEU A 695 -4.09 5.24 -12.99
CA LEU A 695 -3.56 6.54 -13.42
C LEU A 695 -4.38 7.16 -14.56
N ASP A 696 -4.82 6.37 -15.53
CA ASP A 696 -5.57 6.87 -16.68
C ASP A 696 -6.95 7.40 -16.30
N TYR A 697 -7.65 6.72 -15.38
CA TYR A 697 -8.95 7.18 -14.88
C TYR A 697 -8.79 8.46 -14.05
N VAL A 698 -7.79 8.51 -13.17
CA VAL A 698 -7.45 9.72 -12.39
C VAL A 698 -7.11 10.88 -13.32
N ALA A 699 -6.31 10.65 -14.35
CA ALA A 699 -5.93 11.64 -15.34
C ALA A 699 -7.15 12.17 -16.10
N ALA A 700 -8.12 11.31 -16.43
CA ALA A 700 -9.35 11.74 -17.06
C ALA A 700 -10.21 12.61 -16.13
N LEU A 701 -10.40 12.22 -14.86
CA LEU A 701 -11.11 13.04 -13.87
C LEU A 701 -10.39 14.37 -13.59
N GLU A 702 -9.06 14.36 -13.53
CA GLU A 702 -8.24 15.56 -13.44
C GLU A 702 -8.44 16.43 -14.68
N GLY A 703 -8.52 15.89 -15.89
CA GLY A 703 -8.84 16.66 -17.10
C GLY A 703 -10.20 17.35 -17.03
N MET A 704 -11.21 16.67 -16.47
CA MET A 704 -12.54 17.27 -16.23
C MET A 704 -12.52 18.33 -15.12
N SER A 705 -11.68 18.15 -14.10
CA SER A 705 -11.63 19.00 -12.90
C SER A 705 -10.56 20.11 -12.94
N SER A 706 -9.56 20.01 -13.83
CA SER A 706 -8.37 20.88 -13.91
C SER A 706 -8.75 22.20 -14.56
N GLN A 707 -9.50 22.93 -13.78
CA GLN A 707 -10.01 24.24 -14.05
C GLN A 707 -9.69 25.11 -12.84
N GLN A 708 -8.39 25.38 -12.69
CA GLN A 708 -8.00 26.75 -12.41
C GLN A 708 -8.39 27.53 -13.65
N CYS A 709 -9.65 27.98 -13.70
CA CYS A 709 -10.13 28.89 -14.71
C CYS A 709 -9.17 30.08 -14.73
N SER A 710 -8.39 30.24 -15.80
CA SER A 710 -7.66 31.48 -16.09
C SER A 710 -8.67 32.57 -16.50
N GLY A 711 -9.69 32.80 -15.67
CA GLY A 711 -10.59 33.92 -15.73
C GLY A 711 -10.10 34.93 -14.71
N ALA A 712 -9.30 35.90 -15.19
CA ALA A 712 -8.74 37.02 -14.45
C ALA A 712 -8.09 36.65 -13.10
N ALA A 713 -6.75 36.68 -13.07
CA ALA A 713 -6.12 37.24 -11.89
C ALA A 713 -6.76 38.61 -11.67
N ALA A 714 -7.69 38.70 -10.71
CA ALA A 714 -8.07 39.97 -10.13
C ALA A 714 -6.74 40.65 -9.79
N PRO A 715 -6.49 41.89 -10.23
CA PRO A 715 -5.32 42.60 -9.76
C PRO A 715 -5.43 42.54 -8.24
N ALA A 716 -4.41 41.96 -7.60
CA ALA A 716 -4.31 41.96 -6.15
C ALA A 716 -4.74 43.35 -5.68
N PRO A 717 -5.69 43.46 -4.74
CA PRO A 717 -6.21 44.76 -4.32
C PRO A 717 -4.99 45.59 -3.99
N GLY A 718 -4.81 46.66 -4.76
CA GLY A 718 -3.63 47.49 -4.72
C GLY A 718 -3.31 47.71 -3.26
N ALA A 719 -2.15 47.18 -2.84
CA ALA A 719 -1.62 47.49 -1.54
C ALA A 719 -1.73 49.00 -1.41
N PRO A 720 -2.41 49.53 -0.37
CA PRO A 720 -2.39 50.95 -0.17
C PRO A 720 -0.90 51.28 -0.08
N LEU A 721 -0.45 52.21 -0.92
CA LEU A 721 0.81 52.89 -0.72
C LEU A 721 0.74 53.49 0.67
N LEU A 722 1.14 52.69 1.66
CA LEU A 722 1.50 53.16 2.97
C LEU A 722 2.60 54.17 2.69
N PRO A 723 2.40 55.46 3.03
CA PRO A 723 3.52 56.36 3.03
C PRO A 723 4.51 55.73 4.00
N LEU A 724 5.74 55.54 3.53
CA LEU A 724 6.89 55.26 4.37
C LEU A 724 6.98 56.39 5.41
N LEU A 725 6.23 56.23 6.49
CA LEU A 725 6.42 56.91 7.75
C LEU A 725 7.68 56.31 8.33
N LEU A 726 8.78 56.99 8.02
CA LEU A 726 10.05 56.95 8.71
C LEU A 726 9.84 56.60 10.20
N PRO A 727 10.46 55.53 10.73
CA PRO A 727 10.61 55.44 12.16
C PRO A 727 11.63 56.51 12.53
N ALA A 728 11.13 57.63 13.03
CA ALA A 728 11.94 58.58 13.77
C ALA A 728 12.51 57.84 15.00
N LEU A 729 13.69 57.25 14.82
CA LEU A 729 14.61 56.93 15.91
C LEU A 729 15.05 58.26 16.53
N ALA A 730 14.24 58.74 17.47
CA ALA A 730 14.64 59.75 18.43
C ALA A 730 14.98 59.03 19.75
N ALA A 731 16.24 58.64 19.90
CA ALA A 731 16.85 58.43 21.20
C ALA A 731 18.37 58.68 21.10
N ARG A 732 18.83 59.67 21.88
CA ARG A 732 20.23 59.97 22.28
C ARG A 732 21.04 60.77 21.24
N LEU A 733 21.61 61.97 21.50
CA LEU A 733 22.06 62.64 22.73
C LEU A 733 22.28 64.16 22.51
N LEU A 734 22.01 64.92 23.59
CA LEU A 734 22.64 66.18 24.07
C LEU A 734 22.38 67.52 23.34
N PRO A 735 21.95 68.58 24.07
CA PRO A 735 22.22 69.96 23.70
C PRO A 735 23.57 70.43 24.30
N PRO A 736 24.24 71.44 23.72
CA PRO A 736 25.45 72.00 24.30
C PRO A 736 25.09 73.10 25.30
N ALA A 737 25.62 73.02 26.52
CA ALA A 737 26.20 74.15 27.26
C ALA A 737 26.57 73.73 28.70
N LEU A 738 27.84 73.98 29.04
CA LEU A 738 28.58 73.83 30.32
C LEU A 738 29.37 72.53 30.53
#